data_AF-A0A9X3X4X1-F1
#
_entry.id   AF-A0A9X3X4X1-F1
#
_cell.length_a   1.000
_cell.length_b   1.000
_cell.length_c   1.000
_cell.angle_alpha   90.00
_cell.angle_beta   90.00
_cell.angle_gamma   90.00
#
_symmetry.space_group_name_H-M   'P 1'
#
loop_
_entity.id
_entity.type
_entity.pdbx_description
1 polymer ?
#
loop_
_entity_poly.entity_id
_entity_poly.type
_entity_poly.pdbx_seq_one_letter_code
_entity_poly.pdbx_strand_id
1 'polypeptide(L)'
;MRRESVSATNYPLDPSAEGARTSEPASLGPKSQKLRRLARARRRIAWLVLLAPVVLVLAVDIWIRGGRLLDLRGKHVASYAGAIVESAVLWGLLLYSASSRRGAVRWISASLFVLLATVTLGIQIYFQRCYSTYVNLDALLFATSFSESVVGHLRADGGNLVSAIAPPLVCAAALVVAARRFVRPRQTRSSRVARILAPLAIVFGFLIPCSYRTVQASTPDVIYLHAMGGVIKQITGLRPPEHVRPGLRTPPQLPGATAIPSGARVTRPNVLFVITESVRADAHCTAPTDDCPFSPATNAAARKRFPLLQMRSNASTTAISLAVLWSGLPPTASREDLHGYPLLFDYANAAGYDTAYWTSHHMMFANSRLYVQDLPTSHQTGATDLDPLADMDLGARDELLTERIRKDIREMREPFFAVAHYGNTHIPYRIDPEHAPFQPAQDSKAPEDNEAYRNYYLDAVHLQDRTIGEMLRFVREQPFGERTIVVFTSDHGESFREHGQLGHTGAVLDEEIHVPAWIDAPEGTLTEAEVAALASHRESILFHTDLAPTILDMLGLEREAGFSRWYGAMIGKSLLGPIERTEPVPLTNCSGVWGCAFRNWGMMRGNLKLEAREWDTAWHCYDVLADPKELRDLGAAACGDMAARAEALHGGLPGLVK
;
A
#
# COMPACT_ATOMS: atom_id res chain seq x y z
N MET A 1 -55.74 -49.69 -58.75
CA MET A 1 -54.40 -49.19 -58.35
C MET A 1 -54.52 -48.59 -56.97
N ARG A 2 -53.50 -48.74 -56.10
CA ARG A 2 -53.41 -48.29 -54.70
C ARG A 2 -54.39 -47.20 -54.19
N ARG A 3 -54.84 -47.43 -52.95
CA ARG A 3 -55.35 -46.55 -51.86
C ARG A 3 -56.87 -46.38 -51.74
N GLU A 4 -57.37 -46.81 -50.57
CA GLU A 4 -58.40 -46.19 -49.70
C GLU A 4 -58.42 -47.02 -48.39
N SER A 5 -58.24 -46.47 -47.18
CA SER A 5 -59.16 -45.73 -46.29
C SER A 5 -60.18 -46.63 -45.54
N VAL A 6 -60.68 -46.16 -44.37
CA VAL A 6 -61.63 -46.77 -43.38
C VAL A 6 -60.90 -47.42 -42.17
N SER A 7 -60.94 -46.98 -40.91
CA SER A 7 -61.93 -46.38 -39.96
C SER A 7 -62.69 -47.40 -39.08
N ALA A 8 -62.75 -47.05 -37.78
CA ALA A 8 -63.74 -47.39 -36.73
C ALA A 8 -63.76 -48.79 -36.05
N THR A 9 -63.37 -48.77 -34.76
CA THR A 9 -64.07 -49.29 -33.55
C THR A 9 -65.00 -50.51 -33.64
N ASN A 10 -64.79 -51.50 -32.75
CA ASN A 10 -65.82 -52.03 -31.85
C ASN A 10 -65.24 -52.92 -30.71
N TYR A 11 -65.75 -52.68 -29.49
CA TYR A 11 -65.50 -53.30 -28.18
C TYR A 11 -66.14 -54.71 -28.04
N PRO A 12 -65.81 -55.54 -27.01
CA PRO A 12 -66.46 -55.42 -25.69
C PRO A 12 -65.51 -55.51 -24.48
N LEU A 13 -65.83 -54.68 -23.48
CA LEU A 13 -65.36 -54.77 -22.09
C LEU A 13 -66.05 -55.95 -21.40
N ASP A 14 -65.29 -56.79 -20.70
CA ASP A 14 -65.82 -57.76 -19.73
C ASP A 14 -65.67 -57.17 -18.31
N PRO A 15 -66.78 -56.84 -17.61
CA PRO A 15 -66.78 -56.30 -16.26
C PRO A 15 -67.04 -57.44 -15.25
N SER A 16 -66.08 -58.32 -15.02
CA SER A 16 -66.20 -59.35 -13.97
C SER A 16 -64.86 -59.84 -13.43
N ALA A 17 -64.09 -58.95 -12.80
CA ALA A 17 -62.99 -59.35 -11.92
C ALA A 17 -62.71 -58.28 -10.83
N GLU A 18 -63.71 -57.99 -10.00
CA GLU A 18 -63.48 -57.42 -8.67
C GLU A 18 -62.84 -58.49 -7.77
N GLY A 19 -61.51 -58.48 -7.74
CA GLY A 19 -60.70 -59.23 -6.78
C GLY A 19 -59.73 -58.28 -6.10
N ALA A 20 -60.14 -57.77 -4.95
CA ALA A 20 -59.35 -56.89 -4.09
C ALA A 20 -57.92 -57.42 -3.88
N ARG A 21 -56.92 -56.69 -4.40
CA ARG A 21 -55.56 -56.70 -3.88
C ARG A 21 -55.27 -55.34 -3.27
N THR A 22 -55.69 -55.16 -2.02
CA THR A 22 -55.02 -54.24 -1.11
C THR A 22 -53.62 -54.79 -0.85
N SER A 23 -52.67 -54.49 -1.73
CA SER A 23 -51.26 -54.65 -1.38
C SER A 23 -50.92 -53.56 -0.37
N GLU A 24 -50.92 -53.91 0.91
CA GLU A 24 -50.13 -53.18 1.90
C GLU A 24 -48.73 -52.93 1.30
N PRO A 25 -48.16 -51.72 1.43
CA PRO A 25 -46.79 -51.48 0.98
C PRO A 25 -45.88 -52.39 1.79
N ALA A 26 -45.43 -53.49 1.17
CA ALA A 26 -44.57 -54.50 1.77
C ALA A 26 -43.54 -53.81 2.67
N SER A 27 -43.66 -54.04 3.98
CA SER A 27 -42.75 -53.47 4.97
C SER A 27 -41.35 -54.00 4.63
N LEU A 28 -40.56 -53.14 3.99
CA LEU A 28 -39.18 -53.40 3.62
C LEU A 28 -38.46 -54.03 4.82
N GLY A 29 -37.94 -55.26 4.65
CA GLY A 29 -37.32 -56.01 5.75
C GLY A 29 -36.16 -55.29 6.44
N PRO A 30 -35.71 -55.76 7.62
CA PRO A 30 -34.74 -55.05 8.49
C PRO A 30 -33.44 -54.64 7.76
N LYS A 31 -32.97 -55.47 6.82
CA LYS A 31 -31.77 -55.20 6.00
C LYS A 31 -31.96 -54.02 5.04
N SER A 32 -33.12 -53.89 4.38
CA SER A 32 -33.39 -52.79 3.45
C SER A 32 -33.67 -51.47 4.17
N GLN A 33 -34.24 -51.51 5.39
CA GLN A 33 -34.31 -50.34 6.27
C GLN A 33 -32.92 -49.87 6.73
N LYS A 34 -32.03 -50.80 7.13
CA LYS A 34 -30.63 -50.50 7.49
C LYS A 34 -29.87 -49.86 6.32
N LEU A 35 -30.01 -50.41 5.10
CA LEU A 35 -29.43 -49.84 3.88
C LEU A 35 -29.99 -48.44 3.54
N ARG A 36 -31.30 -48.21 3.72
CA ARG A 36 -31.91 -46.88 3.54
C ARG A 36 -31.42 -45.87 4.58
N ARG A 37 -31.23 -46.27 5.84
CA ARG A 37 -30.65 -45.41 6.89
C ARG A 37 -29.19 -45.06 6.56
N LEU A 38 -28.38 -46.04 6.17
CA LEU A 38 -26.99 -45.82 5.73
C LEU A 38 -26.89 -44.91 4.49
N ALA A 39 -27.79 -45.08 3.51
CA ALA A 39 -27.84 -44.23 2.32
C ALA A 39 -28.29 -42.79 2.63
N ARG A 40 -29.16 -42.59 3.61
CA ARG A 40 -29.56 -41.26 4.09
C ARG A 40 -28.45 -40.60 4.90
N ALA A 41 -27.83 -41.32 5.82
CA ALA A 41 -26.67 -40.84 6.59
C ALA A 41 -25.52 -40.43 5.67
N ARG A 42 -25.20 -41.26 4.68
CA ARG A 42 -24.18 -40.94 3.68
C ARG A 42 -24.50 -39.71 2.84
N ARG A 43 -25.78 -39.50 2.48
CA ARG A 43 -26.20 -38.28 1.76
C ARG A 43 -26.02 -37.02 2.61
N ARG A 44 -26.33 -37.08 3.90
CA ARG A 44 -26.07 -35.97 4.83
C ARG A 44 -24.57 -35.68 4.95
N ILE A 45 -23.76 -36.71 5.13
CA ILE A 45 -22.29 -36.58 5.17
C ILE A 45 -21.75 -36.01 3.86
N ALA A 46 -22.27 -36.43 2.70
CA ALA A 46 -21.85 -35.90 1.41
C ALA A 46 -22.11 -34.38 1.30
N TRP A 47 -23.27 -33.90 1.77
CA TRP A 47 -23.56 -32.46 1.81
C TRP A 47 -22.62 -31.70 2.76
N LEU A 48 -22.36 -32.25 3.95
CA LEU A 48 -21.42 -31.65 4.89
C LEU A 48 -20.01 -31.55 4.29
N VAL A 49 -19.54 -32.57 3.58
CA VAL A 49 -18.24 -32.56 2.89
C VAL A 49 -18.19 -31.52 1.76
N LEU A 50 -19.29 -31.33 1.03
CA LEU A 50 -19.35 -30.33 -0.05
C LEU A 50 -19.44 -28.89 0.46
N LEU A 51 -19.99 -28.67 1.65
CA LEU A 51 -20.05 -27.36 2.31
C LEU A 51 -18.83 -27.07 3.20
N ALA A 52 -18.04 -28.09 3.55
CA ALA A 52 -16.85 -27.93 4.37
C ALA A 52 -15.86 -26.85 3.85
N PRO A 53 -15.61 -26.69 2.53
CA PRO A 53 -14.73 -25.63 2.05
C PRO A 53 -15.18 -24.23 2.46
N VAL A 54 -16.45 -23.87 2.23
CA VAL A 54 -16.97 -22.54 2.59
C VAL A 54 -17.01 -22.34 4.10
N VAL A 55 -17.26 -23.41 4.88
CA VAL A 55 -17.18 -23.35 6.34
C VAL A 55 -15.74 -23.05 6.79
N LEU A 56 -14.73 -23.63 6.15
CA LEU A 56 -13.33 -23.33 6.45
C LEU A 56 -12.96 -21.90 6.06
N VAL A 57 -13.41 -21.42 4.89
CA VAL A 57 -13.24 -20.02 4.48
C VAL A 57 -13.81 -19.10 5.57
N LEU A 58 -15.04 -19.34 6.03
CA LEU A 58 -15.69 -18.53 7.05
C LEU A 58 -15.03 -18.65 8.42
N ALA A 59 -14.54 -19.82 8.80
CA ALA A 59 -13.81 -20.00 10.05
C ALA A 59 -12.50 -19.20 10.06
N VAL A 60 -11.74 -19.24 8.96
CA VAL A 60 -10.54 -18.41 8.77
C VAL A 60 -10.90 -16.93 8.83
N ASP A 61 -12.01 -16.55 8.19
CA ASP A 61 -12.45 -15.17 8.10
C ASP A 61 -12.90 -14.59 9.46
N ILE A 62 -13.68 -15.36 10.22
CA ILE A 62 -14.11 -15.00 11.57
C ILE A 62 -12.91 -14.93 12.52
N TRP A 63 -11.95 -15.86 12.38
CA TRP A 63 -10.71 -15.83 13.15
C TRP A 63 -9.89 -14.57 12.90
N ILE A 64 -9.83 -14.13 11.64
CA ILE A 64 -9.04 -12.96 11.22
C ILE A 64 -9.76 -11.64 11.53
N ARG A 65 -11.03 -11.50 11.14
CA ARG A 65 -11.76 -10.22 11.13
C ARG A 65 -13.13 -10.29 11.78
N GLY A 66 -13.36 -11.23 12.69
CA GLY A 66 -14.65 -11.43 13.37
C GLY A 66 -15.24 -10.15 13.96
N GLY A 67 -14.40 -9.29 14.57
CA GLY A 67 -14.82 -7.99 15.08
C GLY A 67 -15.39 -7.08 13.98
N ARG A 68 -14.63 -6.83 12.91
CA ARG A 68 -15.05 -5.98 11.77
C ARG A 68 -16.32 -6.50 11.08
N LEU A 69 -16.52 -7.82 11.05
CA LEU A 69 -17.74 -8.41 10.47
C LEU A 69 -19.00 -8.01 11.24
N LEU A 70 -18.90 -7.74 12.55
CA LEU A 70 -20.01 -7.28 13.37
C LEU A 70 -20.40 -5.82 13.09
N ASP A 71 -19.53 -5.05 12.44
CA ASP A 71 -19.76 -3.64 12.10
C ASP A 71 -20.39 -3.44 10.72
N LEU A 72 -20.53 -4.52 9.93
CA LEU A 72 -21.20 -4.45 8.63
C LEU A 72 -22.67 -4.04 8.80
N ARG A 73 -23.13 -3.10 7.96
CA ARG A 73 -24.52 -2.61 7.93
C ARG A 73 -25.08 -2.55 6.51
N GLY A 74 -26.41 -2.60 6.40
CA GLY A 74 -27.14 -2.37 5.15
C GLY A 74 -26.67 -3.25 3.97
N LYS A 75 -26.32 -2.61 2.85
CA LYS A 75 -25.89 -3.27 1.61
C LYS A 75 -24.66 -4.18 1.79
N HIS A 76 -23.80 -3.91 2.77
CA HIS A 76 -22.56 -4.67 2.99
C HIS A 76 -22.83 -6.06 3.57
N VAL A 77 -23.85 -6.20 4.43
CA VAL A 77 -24.31 -7.51 4.92
C VAL A 77 -24.85 -8.35 3.77
N ALA A 78 -25.67 -7.76 2.90
CA ALA A 78 -26.20 -8.44 1.72
C ALA A 78 -25.09 -8.88 0.76
N SER A 79 -24.06 -8.06 0.58
CA SER A 79 -22.89 -8.44 -0.22
C SER A 79 -22.12 -9.59 0.37
N TYR A 80 -21.87 -9.56 1.69
CA TYR A 80 -21.14 -10.61 2.36
C TYR A 80 -21.90 -11.94 2.26
N ALA A 81 -23.22 -11.92 2.44
CA ALA A 81 -24.08 -13.07 2.21
C ALA A 81 -24.01 -13.59 0.75
N GLY A 82 -23.98 -12.69 -0.23
CA GLY A 82 -23.75 -13.04 -1.64
C GLY A 82 -22.41 -13.73 -1.86
N ALA A 83 -21.33 -13.23 -1.24
CA ALA A 83 -19.99 -13.83 -1.33
C ALA A 83 -19.94 -15.24 -0.70
N ILE A 84 -20.67 -15.49 0.40
CA ILE A 84 -20.82 -16.84 0.98
C ILE A 84 -21.43 -17.79 -0.06
N VAL A 85 -22.48 -17.35 -0.77
CA VAL A 85 -23.14 -18.18 -1.80
C VAL A 85 -22.19 -18.45 -2.96
N GLU A 86 -21.48 -17.42 -3.44
CA GLU A 86 -20.48 -17.56 -4.50
C GLU A 86 -19.38 -18.57 -4.12
N SER A 87 -18.80 -18.40 -2.92
CA SER A 87 -17.81 -19.32 -2.34
C SER A 87 -18.35 -20.75 -2.26
N ALA A 88 -19.55 -20.95 -1.72
CA ALA A 88 -20.17 -22.27 -1.58
C ALA A 88 -20.40 -22.95 -2.95
N VAL A 89 -20.84 -22.19 -3.96
CA VAL A 89 -21.07 -22.69 -5.32
C VAL A 89 -19.75 -23.08 -5.99
N LEU A 90 -18.75 -22.20 -5.95
CA LEU A 90 -17.44 -22.44 -6.54
C LEU A 90 -16.79 -23.71 -5.97
N TRP A 91 -16.58 -23.71 -4.65
CA TRP A 91 -15.86 -24.81 -3.99
C TRP A 91 -16.67 -26.11 -4.01
N GLY A 92 -17.99 -26.02 -3.83
CA GLY A 92 -18.89 -27.17 -3.88
C GLY A 92 -18.89 -27.85 -5.24
N LEU A 93 -18.95 -27.10 -6.34
CA LEU A 93 -18.90 -27.64 -7.70
C LEU A 93 -17.54 -28.26 -8.03
N LEU A 94 -16.44 -27.60 -7.66
CA LEU A 94 -15.09 -28.11 -7.87
C LEU A 94 -14.85 -29.41 -7.09
N LEU A 95 -15.21 -29.43 -5.80
CA LEU A 95 -15.04 -30.61 -4.95
C LEU A 95 -15.96 -31.76 -5.39
N TYR A 96 -17.20 -31.45 -5.80
CA TYR A 96 -18.10 -32.44 -6.37
C TYR A 96 -17.54 -33.05 -7.66
N SER A 97 -16.99 -32.23 -8.57
CA SER A 97 -16.33 -32.72 -9.79
C SER A 97 -15.09 -33.58 -9.46
N ALA A 98 -14.25 -33.13 -8.54
CA ALA A 98 -13.05 -33.83 -8.06
C ALA A 98 -13.35 -35.19 -7.41
N SER A 99 -14.56 -35.37 -6.86
CA SER A 99 -15.03 -36.61 -6.25
C SER A 99 -15.47 -37.71 -7.24
N SER A 100 -15.44 -37.42 -8.55
CA SER A 100 -15.84 -38.34 -9.62
C SER A 100 -15.00 -39.62 -9.64
N ARG A 101 -15.63 -40.75 -9.98
CA ARG A 101 -14.98 -42.08 -9.90
C ARG A 101 -13.95 -42.35 -11.00
N ARG A 102 -14.18 -41.85 -12.21
CA ARG A 102 -13.37 -42.15 -13.42
C ARG A 102 -13.27 -40.92 -14.32
N GLY A 103 -12.28 -40.92 -15.21
CA GLY A 103 -12.04 -39.87 -16.21
C GLY A 103 -11.05 -38.79 -15.77
N ALA A 104 -10.41 -38.14 -16.74
CA ALA A 104 -9.39 -37.11 -16.53
C ALA A 104 -9.90 -35.91 -15.73
N VAL A 105 -11.18 -35.54 -15.92
CA VAL A 105 -11.83 -34.41 -15.24
C VAL A 105 -11.72 -34.50 -13.71
N ARG A 106 -11.73 -35.71 -13.11
CA ARG A 106 -11.59 -35.86 -11.65
C ARG A 106 -10.23 -35.37 -11.14
N TRP A 107 -9.18 -35.57 -11.94
CA TRP A 107 -7.82 -35.19 -11.59
C TRP A 107 -7.63 -33.71 -11.84
N ILE A 108 -8.09 -33.21 -12.98
CA ILE A 108 -8.09 -31.77 -13.30
C ILE A 108 -8.83 -30.98 -12.22
N SER A 109 -10.07 -31.34 -11.88
CA SER A 109 -10.83 -30.65 -10.83
C SER A 109 -10.23 -30.79 -9.44
N ALA A 110 -9.60 -31.93 -9.12
CA ALA A 110 -8.91 -32.08 -7.83
C ALA A 110 -7.67 -31.18 -7.75
N SER A 111 -6.86 -31.14 -8.81
CA SER A 111 -5.69 -30.27 -8.90
C SER A 111 -6.10 -28.79 -8.84
N LEU A 112 -7.12 -28.39 -9.60
CA LEU A 112 -7.65 -27.02 -9.56
C LEU A 112 -8.21 -26.66 -8.18
N PHE A 113 -8.98 -27.55 -7.56
CA PHE A 113 -9.51 -27.32 -6.21
C PHE A 113 -8.39 -27.12 -5.20
N VAL A 114 -7.39 -28.02 -5.19
CA VAL A 114 -6.27 -27.93 -4.26
C VAL A 114 -5.45 -26.68 -4.53
N LEU A 115 -5.03 -26.43 -5.77
CA LEU A 115 -4.22 -25.27 -6.13
C LEU A 115 -4.94 -23.96 -5.79
N LEU A 116 -6.19 -23.82 -6.23
CA LEU A 116 -6.95 -22.58 -6.04
C LEU A 116 -7.22 -22.34 -4.55
N ALA A 117 -7.67 -23.34 -3.80
CA ALA A 117 -7.95 -23.19 -2.36
C ALA A 117 -6.68 -22.85 -1.57
N THR A 118 -5.57 -23.48 -1.96
CA THR A 118 -4.25 -23.27 -1.34
C THR A 118 -3.76 -21.84 -1.57
N VAL A 119 -3.80 -21.38 -2.82
CA VAL A 119 -3.31 -20.04 -3.19
C VAL A 119 -4.23 -18.94 -2.66
N THR A 120 -5.55 -19.07 -2.86
CA THR A 120 -6.52 -18.05 -2.43
C THR A 120 -6.49 -17.84 -0.91
N LEU A 121 -6.63 -18.91 -0.12
CA LEU A 121 -6.62 -18.78 1.33
C LEU A 121 -5.22 -18.55 1.88
N GLY A 122 -4.20 -19.20 1.33
CA GLY A 122 -2.82 -19.04 1.78
C GLY A 122 -2.31 -17.60 1.61
N ILE A 123 -2.56 -16.97 0.47
CA ILE A 123 -2.17 -15.57 0.24
C ILE A 123 -2.96 -14.63 1.14
N GLN A 124 -4.26 -14.84 1.34
CA GLN A 124 -5.03 -13.99 2.26
C GLN A 124 -4.59 -14.14 3.71
N ILE A 125 -4.26 -15.36 4.17
CA ILE A 125 -3.69 -15.58 5.51
C ILE A 125 -2.34 -14.90 5.62
N TYR A 126 -1.47 -15.06 4.63
CA TYR A 126 -0.15 -14.44 4.58
C TYR A 126 -0.26 -12.91 4.66
N PHE A 127 -1.02 -12.31 3.75
CA PHE A 127 -1.15 -10.87 3.65
C PHE A 127 -1.84 -10.27 4.88
N GLN A 128 -2.83 -10.95 5.45
CA GLN A 128 -3.40 -10.53 6.72
C GLN A 128 -2.39 -10.61 7.86
N ARG A 129 -1.60 -11.69 7.94
CA ARG A 129 -0.58 -11.83 9.00
C ARG A 129 0.41 -10.69 8.92
N CYS A 130 0.89 -10.33 7.72
CA CYS A 130 1.83 -9.23 7.55
C CYS A 130 1.13 -7.87 7.77
N TYR A 131 0.09 -7.56 7.00
CA TYR A 131 -0.42 -6.20 6.82
C TYR A 131 -1.77 -5.92 7.50
N SER A 132 -2.38 -6.90 8.18
CA SER A 132 -3.72 -6.82 8.81
C SER A 132 -4.87 -6.39 7.89
N THR A 133 -4.71 -6.69 6.59
CA THR A 133 -5.71 -6.46 5.55
C THR A 133 -5.70 -7.61 4.54
N TYR A 134 -6.75 -7.72 3.72
CA TYR A 134 -6.77 -8.65 2.59
C TYR A 134 -6.25 -8.01 1.31
N VAL A 135 -5.65 -8.86 0.46
CA VAL A 135 -5.24 -8.46 -0.89
C VAL A 135 -6.51 -8.19 -1.70
N ASN A 136 -6.79 -6.91 -1.96
CA ASN A 136 -7.87 -6.47 -2.83
C ASN A 136 -7.31 -6.12 -4.24
N LEU A 137 -8.19 -5.63 -5.12
CA LEU A 137 -7.78 -5.27 -6.48
C LEU A 137 -6.79 -4.10 -6.49
N ASP A 138 -7.05 -3.07 -5.68
CA ASP A 138 -6.28 -1.82 -5.69
C ASP A 138 -4.85 -2.06 -5.19
N ALA A 139 -4.67 -2.86 -4.13
CA ALA A 139 -3.35 -3.30 -3.65
C ALA A 139 -2.54 -4.06 -4.71
N LEU A 140 -3.19 -4.93 -5.50
CA LEU A 140 -2.51 -5.67 -6.56
C LEU A 140 -2.14 -4.82 -7.76
N LEU A 141 -2.97 -3.84 -8.09
CA LEU A 141 -2.75 -2.98 -9.25
C LEU A 141 -1.86 -1.78 -8.94
N PHE A 142 -1.73 -1.40 -7.66
CA PHE A 142 -0.74 -0.44 -7.15
C PHE A 142 0.68 -0.91 -7.51
N ALA A 143 0.94 -2.22 -7.41
CA ALA A 143 2.15 -2.84 -7.92
C ALA A 143 2.13 -2.88 -9.46
N THR A 144 2.43 -1.75 -10.12
CA THR A 144 2.44 -1.64 -11.59
C THR A 144 3.47 -2.54 -12.28
N SER A 145 4.39 -3.12 -11.51
CA SER A 145 5.48 -4.01 -11.92
C SER A 145 5.41 -5.36 -11.18
N PHE A 146 4.18 -5.88 -11.04
CA PHE A 146 3.83 -7.04 -10.22
C PHE A 146 4.77 -8.25 -10.37
N SER A 147 5.19 -8.63 -11.57
CA SER A 147 5.98 -9.85 -11.76
C SER A 147 7.40 -9.78 -11.18
N GLU A 148 8.04 -8.62 -11.27
CA GLU A 148 9.41 -8.44 -10.77
C GLU A 148 9.39 -8.31 -9.24
N SER A 149 8.46 -7.50 -8.72
CA SER A 149 8.27 -7.33 -7.27
C SER A 149 7.86 -8.62 -6.56
N VAL A 150 7.03 -9.48 -7.18
CA VAL A 150 6.68 -10.79 -6.60
C VAL A 150 7.91 -11.68 -6.41
N VAL A 151 8.86 -11.68 -7.34
CA VAL A 151 10.08 -12.52 -7.21
C VAL A 151 10.98 -11.99 -6.09
N GLY A 152 11.15 -10.67 -5.99
CA GLY A 152 11.88 -10.04 -4.88
C GLY A 152 11.26 -10.39 -3.54
N HIS A 153 9.94 -10.20 -3.43
CA HIS A 153 9.19 -10.48 -2.20
C HIS A 153 9.20 -11.96 -1.80
N LEU A 154 9.13 -12.89 -2.77
CA LEU A 154 9.25 -14.33 -2.50
C LEU A 154 10.64 -14.71 -1.97
N ARG A 155 11.70 -14.01 -2.39
CA ARG A 155 13.04 -14.23 -1.87
C ARG A 155 13.19 -13.68 -0.46
N ALA A 156 12.62 -12.50 -0.20
CA ALA A 156 12.68 -11.85 1.11
C ALA A 156 11.85 -12.60 2.16
N ASP A 157 10.60 -12.97 1.86
CA ASP A 157 9.64 -13.46 2.87
C ASP A 157 8.98 -14.82 2.51
N GLY A 158 9.66 -15.62 1.69
CA GLY A 158 9.15 -16.91 1.22
C GLY A 158 8.84 -17.91 2.34
N GLY A 159 9.57 -17.86 3.46
CA GLY A 159 9.33 -18.72 4.62
C GLY A 159 7.95 -18.49 5.25
N ASN A 160 7.59 -17.23 5.48
CA ASN A 160 6.27 -16.87 6.02
C ASN A 160 5.15 -17.21 5.04
N LEU A 161 5.38 -17.01 3.74
CA LEU A 161 4.42 -17.44 2.71
C LEU A 161 4.19 -18.96 2.74
N VAL A 162 5.25 -19.77 2.82
CA VAL A 162 5.13 -21.23 2.91
C VAL A 162 4.36 -21.64 4.16
N SER A 163 4.62 -21.01 5.30
CA SER A 163 3.91 -21.28 6.56
C SER A 163 2.41 -20.98 6.46
N ALA A 164 2.02 -19.93 5.73
CA ALA A 164 0.63 -19.54 5.53
C ALA A 164 -0.10 -20.45 4.53
N ILE A 165 0.61 -20.94 3.52
CA ILE A 165 0.09 -21.80 2.45
C ILE A 165 -0.07 -23.27 2.90
N ALA A 166 0.79 -23.76 3.82
CA ALA A 166 0.81 -25.17 4.21
C ALA A 166 -0.52 -25.68 4.82
N PRO A 167 -1.19 -24.98 5.76
CA PRO A 167 -2.46 -25.47 6.32
C PRO A 167 -3.59 -25.56 5.28
N PRO A 168 -3.86 -24.52 4.44
CA PRO A 168 -4.83 -24.63 3.35
C PRO A 168 -4.57 -25.81 2.40
N LEU A 169 -3.30 -26.07 2.06
CA LEU A 169 -2.91 -27.20 1.22
C LEU A 169 -3.32 -28.55 1.81
N VAL A 170 -2.99 -28.79 3.08
CA VAL A 170 -3.32 -30.03 3.79
C VAL A 170 -4.84 -30.21 3.90
N CYS A 171 -5.56 -29.15 4.28
CA CYS A 171 -7.01 -29.16 4.37
C CYS A 171 -7.67 -29.46 3.01
N ALA A 172 -7.23 -28.80 1.93
CA ALA A 172 -7.79 -29.00 0.60
C ALA A 172 -7.54 -30.44 0.10
N ALA A 173 -6.34 -30.98 0.31
CA ALA A 173 -6.03 -32.37 -0.05
C ALA A 173 -6.89 -33.37 0.74
N ALA A 174 -7.05 -33.16 2.06
CA ALA A 174 -7.90 -33.99 2.91
C ALA A 174 -9.38 -33.95 2.48
N LEU A 175 -9.89 -32.78 2.07
CA LEU A 175 -11.24 -32.62 1.56
C LEU A 175 -11.46 -33.39 0.26
N VAL A 176 -10.48 -33.42 -0.66
CA VAL A 176 -10.58 -34.26 -1.87
C VAL A 176 -10.67 -35.74 -1.51
N VAL A 177 -9.87 -36.22 -0.55
CA VAL A 177 -9.92 -37.60 -0.06
C VAL A 177 -11.29 -37.92 0.56
N ALA A 178 -11.78 -37.04 1.44
CA ALA A 178 -13.09 -37.18 2.06
C ALA A 178 -14.22 -37.17 1.00
N ALA A 179 -14.17 -36.28 0.02
CA ALA A 179 -15.16 -36.18 -1.04
C ALA A 179 -15.19 -37.45 -1.90
N ARG A 180 -14.02 -37.98 -2.28
CA ARG A 180 -13.89 -39.27 -2.99
C ARG A 180 -14.42 -40.45 -2.17
N ARG A 181 -14.33 -40.38 -0.84
CA ARG A 181 -14.88 -41.41 0.06
C ARG A 181 -16.40 -41.33 0.17
N PHE A 182 -16.95 -40.16 0.45
CA PHE A 182 -18.33 -40.01 0.90
C PHE A 182 -19.31 -39.56 -0.19
N VAL A 183 -18.93 -38.61 -1.06
CA VAL A 183 -19.81 -38.01 -2.08
C VAL A 183 -20.12 -38.98 -3.22
N ARG A 184 -19.07 -39.50 -3.89
CA ARG A 184 -19.13 -40.47 -5.02
C ARG A 184 -20.34 -40.28 -5.95
N PRO A 185 -20.38 -39.20 -6.75
CA PRO A 185 -21.50 -38.92 -7.64
C PRO A 185 -21.75 -40.10 -8.60
N ARG A 186 -23.02 -40.48 -8.75
CA ARG A 186 -23.44 -41.41 -9.81
C ARG A 186 -23.37 -40.69 -11.15
N GLN A 187 -23.07 -41.41 -12.25
CA GLN A 187 -23.08 -40.88 -13.63
C GLN A 187 -24.51 -40.50 -14.07
N THR A 188 -25.03 -39.46 -13.45
CA THR A 188 -26.37 -38.90 -13.61
C THR A 188 -26.29 -37.59 -14.39
N ARG A 189 -27.43 -37.07 -14.86
CA ARG A 189 -27.50 -35.77 -15.53
C ARG A 189 -26.86 -34.65 -14.69
N SER A 190 -27.12 -34.63 -13.39
CA SER A 190 -26.52 -33.67 -12.45
C SER A 190 -24.99 -33.76 -12.38
N SER A 191 -24.41 -34.97 -12.46
CA SER A 191 -22.95 -35.13 -12.53
C SER A 191 -22.31 -34.58 -13.81
N ARG A 192 -23.05 -34.55 -14.92
CA ARG A 192 -22.58 -33.93 -16.17
C ARG A 192 -22.69 -32.41 -16.09
N VAL A 193 -23.82 -31.90 -15.59
CA VAL A 193 -24.04 -30.47 -15.37
C VAL A 193 -22.99 -29.87 -14.45
N ALA A 194 -22.70 -30.49 -13.29
CA ALA A 194 -21.70 -29.97 -12.37
C ALA A 194 -20.28 -29.91 -12.97
N ARG A 195 -19.94 -30.83 -13.87
CA ARG A 195 -18.64 -30.81 -14.58
C ARG A 195 -18.52 -29.66 -15.58
N ILE A 196 -19.65 -29.16 -16.10
CA ILE A 196 -19.72 -27.99 -16.98
C ILE A 196 -19.75 -26.72 -16.13
N LEU A 197 -20.51 -26.72 -15.03
CA LEU A 197 -20.64 -25.56 -14.16
C LEU A 197 -19.37 -25.27 -13.33
N ALA A 198 -18.57 -26.27 -12.98
CA ALA A 198 -17.34 -26.07 -12.20
C ALA A 198 -16.34 -25.10 -12.88
N PRO A 199 -15.94 -25.28 -14.15
CA PRO A 199 -15.08 -24.29 -14.82
C PRO A 199 -15.78 -22.94 -15.03
N LEU A 200 -17.09 -22.93 -15.29
CA LEU A 200 -17.85 -21.67 -15.38
C LEU A 200 -17.86 -20.91 -14.05
N ALA A 201 -17.94 -21.60 -12.91
CA ALA A 201 -17.90 -20.97 -11.59
C ALA A 201 -16.54 -20.31 -11.31
N ILE A 202 -15.43 -20.91 -11.77
CA ILE A 202 -14.11 -20.26 -11.71
C ILE A 202 -14.13 -18.97 -12.55
N VAL A 203 -14.60 -19.06 -13.80
CA VAL A 203 -14.69 -17.89 -14.69
C VAL A 203 -15.57 -16.80 -14.09
N PHE A 204 -16.72 -17.16 -13.53
CA PHE A 204 -17.59 -16.21 -12.84
C PHE A 204 -16.91 -15.58 -11.62
N GLY A 205 -16.17 -16.36 -10.83
CA GLY A 205 -15.37 -15.84 -9.72
C GLY A 205 -14.27 -14.86 -10.15
N PHE A 206 -13.80 -14.88 -11.40
CA PHE A 206 -12.91 -13.84 -11.91
C PHE A 206 -13.65 -12.65 -12.53
N LEU A 207 -14.90 -12.82 -12.96
CA LEU A 207 -15.59 -11.86 -13.82
C LEU A 207 -16.70 -11.05 -13.14
N ILE A 208 -17.47 -11.64 -12.22
CA ILE A 208 -18.63 -10.99 -11.59
C ILE A 208 -18.19 -10.28 -10.32
N PRO A 209 -18.31 -8.94 -10.22
CA PRO A 209 -17.96 -8.21 -9.02
C PRO A 209 -19.07 -8.32 -7.98
N CYS A 210 -19.06 -9.39 -7.19
CA CYS A 210 -19.77 -9.45 -5.91
C CYS A 210 -18.94 -8.89 -4.73
N SER A 211 -17.78 -8.25 -4.99
CA SER A 211 -16.99 -7.60 -3.95
C SER A 211 -17.23 -6.09 -3.88
N TYR A 212 -17.64 -5.63 -2.69
CA TYR A 212 -17.51 -4.21 -2.32
C TYR A 212 -16.07 -4.02 -1.88
N ARG A 213 -15.25 -3.67 -2.88
CA ARG A 213 -13.79 -3.45 -2.82
C ARG A 213 -13.37 -2.60 -1.62
N THR A 214 -14.23 -1.65 -1.27
CA THR A 214 -13.95 -0.50 -0.41
C THR A 214 -14.09 -0.77 1.09
N VAL A 215 -14.89 -1.75 1.51
CA VAL A 215 -15.02 -2.16 2.93
C VAL A 215 -14.73 -3.64 3.11
N GLN A 216 -14.19 -4.28 2.07
CA GLN A 216 -13.91 -5.71 2.01
C GLN A 216 -15.10 -6.59 2.42
N ALA A 217 -16.35 -6.19 2.14
CA ALA A 217 -17.57 -6.90 2.58
C ALA A 217 -17.87 -8.17 1.75
N SER A 218 -16.88 -9.06 1.62
CA SER A 218 -16.93 -10.32 0.88
C SER A 218 -15.95 -11.31 1.48
N THR A 219 -16.18 -12.61 1.35
CA THR A 219 -15.28 -13.63 1.90
C THR A 219 -13.87 -13.55 1.27
N PRO A 220 -12.81 -13.98 1.99
CA PRO A 220 -11.41 -13.74 1.57
C PRO A 220 -11.07 -14.32 0.19
N ASP A 221 -11.64 -15.49 -0.11
CA ASP A 221 -11.51 -16.16 -1.41
C ASP A 221 -12.15 -15.37 -2.55
N VAL A 222 -13.35 -14.83 -2.34
CA VAL A 222 -14.06 -13.99 -3.32
C VAL A 222 -13.29 -12.70 -3.57
N ILE A 223 -12.78 -12.05 -2.52
CA ILE A 223 -11.91 -10.86 -2.66
C ILE A 223 -10.70 -11.19 -3.54
N TYR A 224 -9.98 -12.26 -3.24
CA TYR A 224 -8.77 -12.65 -3.97
C TYR A 224 -9.07 -12.96 -5.44
N LEU A 225 -10.10 -13.78 -5.71
CA LEU A 225 -10.46 -14.17 -7.07
C LEU A 225 -10.87 -12.96 -7.91
N HIS A 226 -11.64 -12.03 -7.33
CA HIS A 226 -12.07 -10.82 -8.04
C HIS A 226 -10.88 -9.93 -8.35
N ALA A 227 -9.94 -9.81 -7.41
CA ALA A 227 -8.72 -9.03 -7.59
C ALA A 227 -7.84 -9.60 -8.72
N MET A 228 -7.61 -10.91 -8.72
CA MET A 228 -6.91 -11.61 -9.81
C MET A 228 -7.62 -11.46 -11.15
N GLY A 229 -8.96 -11.49 -11.16
CA GLY A 229 -9.75 -11.27 -12.36
C GLY A 229 -9.55 -9.87 -12.95
N GLY A 230 -9.36 -8.85 -12.10
CA GLY A 230 -9.02 -7.50 -12.52
C GLY A 230 -7.61 -7.39 -13.10
N VAL A 231 -6.62 -8.04 -12.47
CA VAL A 231 -5.25 -8.13 -13.01
C VAL A 231 -5.22 -8.80 -14.38
N ILE A 232 -5.93 -9.93 -14.55
CA ILE A 232 -6.04 -10.61 -15.84
C ILE A 232 -6.61 -9.67 -16.90
N LYS A 233 -7.71 -8.96 -16.59
CA LYS A 233 -8.35 -8.01 -17.53
C LYS A 233 -7.37 -6.91 -17.97
N GLN A 234 -6.55 -6.40 -17.05
CA GLN A 234 -5.53 -5.39 -17.33
C GLN A 234 -4.42 -5.95 -18.23
N ILE A 235 -3.86 -7.12 -17.90
CA ILE A 235 -2.79 -7.78 -18.70
C ILE A 235 -3.29 -8.11 -20.11
N THR A 236 -4.54 -8.55 -20.26
CA THR A 236 -5.12 -8.88 -21.57
C THR A 236 -5.61 -7.66 -22.35
N GLY A 237 -5.52 -6.45 -21.79
CA GLY A 237 -6.03 -5.21 -22.42
C GLY A 237 -7.56 -5.16 -22.58
N LEU A 238 -8.30 -6.03 -21.89
CA LEU A 238 -9.77 -6.10 -21.95
C LEU A 238 -10.44 -4.96 -21.18
N ARG A 239 -9.69 -4.27 -20.32
CA ARG A 239 -10.05 -2.99 -19.73
C ARG A 239 -8.78 -2.14 -19.69
N PRO A 240 -8.79 -0.87 -20.15
CA PRO A 240 -7.68 0.02 -19.89
C PRO A 240 -7.50 0.13 -18.36
N PRO A 241 -6.27 0.26 -17.86
CA PRO A 241 -6.07 0.51 -16.44
C PRO A 241 -6.80 1.81 -16.08
N GLU A 242 -7.85 1.73 -15.26
CA GLU A 242 -8.45 2.88 -14.56
C GLU A 242 -7.52 3.37 -13.43
N HIS A 243 -6.21 3.17 -13.59
CA HIS A 243 -5.24 3.41 -12.55
C HIS A 243 -4.38 4.58 -12.93
N VAL A 244 -4.41 5.54 -12.03
CA VAL A 244 -3.62 6.75 -12.08
C VAL A 244 -2.15 6.35 -12.01
N ARG A 245 -1.46 6.44 -13.15
CA ARG A 245 -0.02 6.21 -13.25
C ARG A 245 0.69 7.54 -13.50
N PRO A 246 1.92 7.73 -13.02
CA PRO A 246 2.70 8.90 -13.39
C PRO A 246 2.89 8.93 -14.90
N GLY A 247 2.60 10.08 -15.49
CA GLY A 247 2.96 10.40 -16.86
C GLY A 247 4.18 11.32 -16.90
N LEU A 248 4.58 11.70 -18.11
CA LEU A 248 5.52 12.80 -18.30
C LEU A 248 4.91 14.09 -17.74
N ARG A 249 5.73 14.87 -17.03
CA ARG A 249 5.35 16.20 -16.56
C ARG A 249 5.39 17.20 -17.72
N THR A 250 4.57 18.24 -17.61
CA THR A 250 4.52 19.34 -18.59
C THR A 250 4.49 20.68 -17.86
N PRO A 251 5.53 21.02 -17.08
CA PRO A 251 5.56 22.29 -16.37
C PRO A 251 5.61 23.46 -17.36
N PRO A 252 5.04 24.62 -17.00
CA PRO A 252 5.19 25.83 -17.79
C PRO A 252 6.65 26.28 -17.76
N GLN A 253 7.08 26.95 -18.82
CA GLN A 253 8.36 27.63 -18.80
C GLN A 253 8.29 28.78 -17.79
N LEU A 254 9.17 28.73 -16.79
CA LEU A 254 9.31 29.78 -15.80
C LEU A 254 10.10 30.97 -16.38
N PRO A 255 9.76 32.23 -16.01
CA PRO A 255 10.57 33.37 -16.40
C PRO A 255 11.97 33.23 -15.80
N GLY A 256 13.00 33.58 -16.58
CA GLY A 256 14.35 33.67 -16.04
C GLY A 256 14.40 34.73 -14.95
N ALA A 257 14.91 34.36 -13.78
CA ALA A 257 15.11 35.27 -12.67
C ALA A 257 16.61 35.48 -12.46
N THR A 258 17.03 36.75 -12.47
CA THR A 258 18.33 37.13 -11.88
C THR A 258 18.16 37.14 -10.38
N ALA A 259 18.27 35.98 -9.74
CA ALA A 259 18.17 35.95 -8.28
C ALA A 259 19.31 36.79 -7.67
N ILE A 260 18.95 37.89 -7.00
CA ILE A 260 19.74 38.64 -6.01
C ILE A 260 18.73 39.19 -4.97
N PRO A 261 19.00 39.09 -3.66
CA PRO A 261 17.99 38.92 -2.59
C PRO A 261 17.06 40.12 -2.33
N SER A 262 16.01 39.84 -1.55
CA SER A 262 15.28 40.81 -0.72
C SER A 262 16.19 41.41 0.38
N GLY A 263 17.22 42.15 0.01
CA GLY A 263 17.83 43.22 0.82
C GLY A 263 18.85 42.90 1.93
N ALA A 264 19.17 41.64 2.29
CA ALA A 264 20.03 41.38 3.47
C ALA A 264 20.99 40.16 3.45
N ARG A 265 21.11 39.36 2.37
CA ARG A 265 22.09 38.25 2.31
C ARG A 265 23.36 38.63 1.55
N VAL A 266 24.54 38.32 2.12
CA VAL A 266 25.86 38.64 1.52
C VAL A 266 26.16 37.76 0.30
N THR A 267 25.61 36.55 0.24
CA THR A 267 25.74 35.59 -0.89
C THR A 267 24.46 34.76 -1.07
N ARG A 268 24.31 34.13 -2.26
CA ARG A 268 23.29 33.09 -2.51
C ARG A 268 23.84 31.74 -2.02
N PRO A 269 23.22 31.07 -1.04
CA PRO A 269 23.72 29.80 -0.54
C PRO A 269 23.46 28.68 -1.55
N ASN A 270 24.25 27.61 -1.48
CA ASN A 270 23.87 26.32 -2.04
C ASN A 270 22.83 25.66 -1.13
N VAL A 271 21.96 24.83 -1.69
CA VAL A 271 21.00 24.05 -0.91
C VAL A 271 21.10 22.59 -1.31
N LEU A 272 21.44 21.73 -0.35
CA LEU A 272 21.42 20.28 -0.48
C LEU A 272 20.23 19.73 0.30
N PHE A 273 19.26 19.16 -0.40
CA PHE A 273 18.09 18.54 0.20
C PHE A 273 18.27 17.01 0.26
N VAL A 274 18.44 16.48 1.47
CA VAL A 274 18.64 15.06 1.76
C VAL A 274 17.31 14.44 2.17
N ILE A 275 16.91 13.39 1.47
CA ILE A 275 15.66 12.66 1.74
C ILE A 275 16.01 11.20 2.01
N THR A 276 15.53 10.68 3.13
CA THR A 276 15.55 9.24 3.44
C THR A 276 14.20 8.61 3.16
N GLU A 277 14.19 7.29 3.07
CA GLU A 277 13.03 6.45 2.78
C GLU A 277 12.49 5.80 4.07
N SER A 278 11.20 5.93 4.38
CA SER A 278 10.54 5.19 5.47
C SER A 278 11.16 5.38 6.89
N VAL A 279 11.94 6.44 7.15
CA VAL A 279 12.55 6.71 8.47
C VAL A 279 11.58 7.45 9.40
N ARG A 280 11.26 6.84 10.54
CA ARG A 280 10.41 7.42 11.60
C ARG A 280 11.15 8.47 12.42
N ALA A 281 10.41 9.43 12.97
CA ALA A 281 10.97 10.43 13.88
C ALA A 281 11.60 9.83 15.15
N ASP A 282 11.11 8.67 15.63
CA ASP A 282 11.65 7.96 16.79
C ASP A 282 12.78 6.98 16.46
N ALA A 283 13.18 6.89 15.18
CA ALA A 283 14.30 6.10 14.67
C ALA A 283 15.48 7.00 14.23
N HIS A 284 15.47 8.29 14.58
CA HIS A 284 16.52 9.23 14.21
C HIS A 284 16.68 10.32 15.27
N CYS A 285 17.90 10.76 15.56
CA CYS A 285 18.14 11.83 16.52
C CYS A 285 17.98 13.20 15.85
N THR A 286 16.74 13.66 15.72
CA THR A 286 16.46 14.97 15.11
C THR A 286 17.15 16.11 15.86
N ALA A 287 16.96 16.19 17.18
CA ALA A 287 17.76 17.06 18.04
C ALA A 287 19.17 16.47 18.28
N PRO A 288 20.22 17.29 18.22
CA PRO A 288 21.56 16.84 18.60
C PRO A 288 21.62 16.33 20.04
N THR A 289 22.18 15.13 20.25
CA THR A 289 22.42 14.53 21.58
C THR A 289 23.83 13.97 21.68
N ASP A 290 24.41 13.86 22.88
CA ASP A 290 25.75 13.28 23.05
C ASP A 290 25.78 11.78 22.78
N ASP A 291 24.69 11.10 23.15
CA ASP A 291 24.49 9.67 22.94
C ASP A 291 23.29 9.48 22.01
N CYS A 292 23.58 9.31 20.72
CA CYS A 292 22.56 9.06 19.70
C CYS A 292 22.69 7.61 19.20
N PRO A 293 21.80 6.70 19.60
CA PRO A 293 21.94 5.29 19.24
C PRO A 293 21.53 5.00 17.79
N PHE A 294 20.55 5.72 17.26
CA PHE A 294 19.96 5.42 15.95
C PHE A 294 20.77 6.00 14.79
N SER A 295 21.14 7.28 14.91
CA SER A 295 21.74 8.05 13.82
C SER A 295 23.04 8.79 14.24
N PRO A 296 24.04 8.09 14.81
CA PRO A 296 25.23 8.74 15.39
C PRO A 296 26.08 9.51 14.37
N ALA A 297 26.18 9.06 13.12
CA ALA A 297 27.04 9.65 12.12
C ALA A 297 26.49 11.00 11.61
N THR A 298 25.19 11.08 11.28
CA THR A 298 24.55 12.37 10.96
C THR A 298 24.48 13.27 12.20
N ASN A 299 24.26 12.68 13.39
CA ASN A 299 24.23 13.42 14.64
C ASN A 299 25.55 14.19 14.88
N ALA A 300 26.69 13.54 14.62
CA ALA A 300 28.02 14.13 14.71
C ALA A 300 28.30 15.13 13.56
N ALA A 301 27.92 14.80 12.32
CA ALA A 301 28.23 15.61 11.14
C ALA A 301 27.47 16.95 11.10
N ALA A 302 26.25 17.01 11.66
CA ALA A 302 25.38 18.19 11.64
C ALA A 302 25.04 18.68 13.05
N ARG A 303 26.04 18.84 13.94
CA ARG A 303 25.86 19.21 15.36
C ARG A 303 25.15 20.56 15.58
N LYS A 304 25.25 21.50 14.65
CA LYS A 304 24.70 22.87 14.74
C LYS A 304 23.32 23.03 14.08
N ARG A 305 22.70 21.93 13.67
CA ARG A 305 21.38 21.92 13.01
C ARG A 305 20.26 22.50 13.88
N PHE A 306 19.26 23.09 13.22
CA PHE A 306 17.96 23.45 13.76
C PHE A 306 17.03 22.22 13.69
N PRO A 307 16.68 21.60 14.84
CA PRO A 307 15.80 20.45 14.85
C PRO A 307 14.33 20.85 14.69
N LEU A 308 13.58 20.10 13.87
CA LEU A 308 12.15 20.28 13.64
C LEU A 308 11.42 19.04 14.18
N LEU A 309 11.09 19.03 15.48
CA LEU A 309 10.69 17.80 16.19
C LEU A 309 9.30 17.30 15.84
N GLN A 310 8.48 18.14 15.21
CA GLN A 310 7.08 17.87 14.94
C GLN A 310 6.75 17.94 13.44
N MET A 311 7.70 17.54 12.59
CA MET A 311 7.54 17.42 11.14
C MET A 311 6.73 16.18 10.76
N ARG A 312 5.67 16.36 9.96
CA ARG A 312 4.88 15.25 9.42
C ARG A 312 4.89 15.24 7.89
N SER A 313 4.99 14.06 7.32
CA SER A 313 4.68 13.85 5.92
C SER A 313 3.19 14.05 5.67
N ASN A 314 2.86 14.56 4.48
CA ASN A 314 1.46 14.65 4.04
C ASN A 314 0.92 13.32 3.51
N ALA A 315 1.79 12.33 3.33
CA ALA A 315 1.46 11.01 2.79
C ALA A 315 2.31 9.93 3.46
N SER A 316 1.84 8.68 3.38
CA SER A 316 2.54 7.50 3.91
C SER A 316 3.21 6.68 2.79
N THR A 317 3.60 7.34 1.69
CA THR A 317 4.04 6.68 0.45
C THR A 317 5.06 7.54 -0.29
N THR A 318 6.23 6.98 -0.59
CA THR A 318 7.38 7.64 -1.25
C THR A 318 6.95 8.49 -2.42
N ALA A 319 6.29 7.89 -3.41
CA ALA A 319 5.97 8.55 -4.66
C ALA A 319 5.10 9.81 -4.48
N ILE A 320 4.17 9.77 -3.53
CA ILE A 320 3.28 10.90 -3.22
C ILE A 320 4.03 11.95 -2.40
N SER A 321 4.80 11.52 -1.40
CA SER A 321 5.64 12.40 -0.59
C SER A 321 6.61 13.20 -1.46
N LEU A 322 7.26 12.57 -2.44
CA LEU A 322 8.14 13.27 -3.39
C LEU A 322 7.39 14.32 -4.20
N ALA A 323 6.18 14.01 -4.69
CA ALA A 323 5.35 14.98 -5.41
C ALA A 323 5.04 16.21 -4.56
N VAL A 324 4.71 16.01 -3.28
CA VAL A 324 4.42 17.07 -2.32
C VAL A 324 5.68 17.88 -2.01
N LEU A 325 6.78 17.22 -1.65
CA LEU A 325 8.05 17.84 -1.29
C LEU A 325 8.61 18.71 -2.42
N TRP A 326 8.47 18.27 -3.66
CA TRP A 326 9.02 18.98 -4.80
C TRP A 326 8.11 20.09 -5.34
N SER A 327 6.78 19.94 -5.25
CA SER A 327 5.84 20.91 -5.81
C SER A 327 5.32 21.94 -4.80
N GLY A 328 5.34 21.60 -3.50
CA GLY A 328 4.65 22.36 -2.45
C GLY A 328 3.12 22.25 -2.50
N LEU A 329 2.56 21.49 -3.44
CA LEU A 329 1.13 21.25 -3.56
C LEU A 329 0.66 20.22 -2.52
N PRO A 330 -0.61 20.28 -2.09
CA PRO A 330 -1.17 19.22 -1.26
C PRO A 330 -1.23 17.89 -2.02
N PRO A 331 -1.18 16.73 -1.33
CA PRO A 331 -1.31 15.42 -1.97
C PRO A 331 -2.68 15.23 -2.68
N THR A 332 -3.67 16.04 -2.31
CA THR A 332 -5.02 16.08 -2.92
C THR A 332 -5.13 16.98 -4.15
N ALA A 333 -4.04 17.62 -4.59
CA ALA A 333 -4.04 18.41 -5.81
C ALA A 333 -4.42 17.54 -7.02
N SER A 334 -5.01 18.18 -8.04
CA SER A 334 -5.49 17.44 -9.20
C SER A 334 -4.34 16.78 -9.96
N ARG A 335 -4.66 15.76 -10.76
CA ARG A 335 -3.67 15.13 -11.66
C ARG A 335 -3.01 16.16 -12.57
N GLU A 336 -3.82 17.07 -13.12
CA GLU A 336 -3.36 18.12 -14.04
C GLU A 336 -2.38 19.04 -13.32
N ASP A 337 -2.73 19.50 -12.12
CA ASP A 337 -1.85 20.35 -11.31
C ASP A 337 -0.54 19.62 -10.98
N LEU A 338 -0.58 18.39 -10.46
CA LEU A 338 0.62 17.67 -10.05
C LEU A 338 1.57 17.30 -11.21
N HIS A 339 1.09 17.26 -12.47
CA HIS A 339 1.96 17.12 -13.66
C HIS A 339 2.37 18.46 -14.27
N GLY A 340 1.53 19.49 -14.15
CA GLY A 340 1.70 20.80 -14.75
C GLY A 340 2.34 21.85 -13.84
N TYR A 341 2.44 21.61 -12.53
CA TYR A 341 3.07 22.57 -11.61
C TYR A 341 4.59 22.51 -11.71
N PRO A 342 5.31 23.65 -11.65
CA PRO A 342 6.77 23.64 -11.50
C PRO A 342 7.21 22.99 -10.18
N LEU A 343 8.31 22.25 -10.20
CA LEU A 343 8.98 21.72 -9.01
C LEU A 343 10.15 22.61 -8.59
N LEU A 344 10.71 22.36 -7.40
CA LEU A 344 11.92 23.00 -6.88
C LEU A 344 13.06 23.09 -7.92
N PHE A 345 13.27 22.04 -8.72
CA PHE A 345 14.25 22.03 -9.81
C PHE A 345 13.96 23.07 -10.89
N ASP A 346 12.70 23.22 -11.28
CA ASP A 346 12.25 24.19 -12.28
C ASP A 346 12.51 25.63 -11.79
N TYR A 347 12.17 25.92 -10.52
CA TYR A 347 12.44 27.22 -9.90
C TYR A 347 13.93 27.52 -9.77
N ALA A 348 14.71 26.56 -9.26
CA ALA A 348 16.14 26.71 -9.08
C ALA A 348 16.85 26.95 -10.43
N ASN A 349 16.53 26.16 -11.46
CA ASN A 349 17.07 26.33 -12.80
C ASN A 349 16.70 27.70 -13.39
N ALA A 350 15.43 28.13 -13.27
CA ALA A 350 14.98 29.44 -13.74
C ALA A 350 15.68 30.60 -13.02
N ALA A 351 16.09 30.40 -11.77
CA ALA A 351 16.89 31.35 -10.99
C ALA A 351 18.39 31.30 -11.28
N GLY A 352 18.84 30.40 -12.17
CA GLY A 352 20.24 30.24 -12.56
C GLY A 352 21.07 29.39 -11.59
N TYR A 353 20.44 28.65 -10.67
CA TYR A 353 21.13 27.62 -9.89
C TYR A 353 21.50 26.45 -10.81
N ASP A 354 22.66 25.85 -10.56
CA ASP A 354 22.94 24.50 -11.06
C ASP A 354 22.08 23.50 -10.28
N THR A 355 21.56 22.45 -10.93
CA THR A 355 20.66 21.51 -10.24
C THR A 355 20.99 20.04 -10.46
N ALA A 356 20.77 19.23 -9.42
CA ALA A 356 21.03 17.79 -9.47
C ALA A 356 19.97 16.97 -8.75
N TYR A 357 19.67 15.78 -9.28
CA TYR A 357 18.87 14.76 -8.61
C TYR A 357 19.58 13.41 -8.62
N TRP A 358 19.99 12.95 -7.45
CA TRP A 358 20.60 11.63 -7.28
C TRP A 358 19.75 10.76 -6.38
N THR A 359 19.49 9.53 -6.81
CA THR A 359 18.75 8.57 -5.99
C THR A 359 19.25 7.14 -6.16
N SER A 360 19.22 6.38 -5.08
CA SER A 360 19.46 4.93 -5.08
C SER A 360 18.19 4.12 -5.34
N HIS A 361 17.03 4.77 -5.48
CA HIS A 361 15.78 4.10 -5.83
C HIS A 361 15.75 3.65 -7.30
N HIS A 362 15.08 2.53 -7.55
CA HIS A 362 14.84 2.05 -8.90
C HIS A 362 13.67 2.80 -9.56
N MET A 363 13.94 3.62 -10.57
CA MET A 363 12.93 4.53 -11.15
C MET A 363 11.74 3.84 -11.84
N MET A 364 11.83 2.54 -12.14
CA MET A 364 10.66 1.78 -12.61
C MET A 364 9.67 1.43 -11.50
N PHE A 365 10.06 1.51 -10.23
CA PHE A 365 9.13 1.34 -9.12
C PHE A 365 8.04 2.42 -9.18
N ALA A 366 6.79 2.00 -9.08
CA ALA A 366 5.60 2.85 -9.27
C ALA A 366 5.60 3.70 -10.57
N ASN A 367 6.41 3.32 -11.58
CA ASN A 367 6.66 4.08 -12.81
C ASN A 367 7.18 5.52 -12.59
N SER A 368 7.89 5.78 -11.48
CA SER A 368 8.40 7.11 -11.12
C SER A 368 9.29 7.75 -12.18
N ARG A 369 9.93 6.93 -13.05
CA ARG A 369 10.79 7.36 -14.17
C ARG A 369 10.17 8.46 -15.01
N LEU A 370 8.89 8.36 -15.38
CA LEU A 370 8.26 9.38 -16.24
C LEU A 370 8.05 10.72 -15.51
N TYR A 371 7.80 10.67 -14.20
CA TYR A 371 7.56 11.88 -13.41
C TYR A 371 8.84 12.71 -13.23
N VAL A 372 10.00 12.05 -13.14
CA VAL A 372 11.32 12.69 -12.97
C VAL A 372 12.15 12.76 -14.25
N GLN A 373 11.61 12.37 -15.41
CA GLN A 373 12.40 12.17 -16.61
C GLN A 373 13.05 13.47 -17.12
N ASP A 374 12.27 14.55 -17.13
CA ASP A 374 12.63 15.82 -17.78
C ASP A 374 12.91 16.91 -16.73
N LEU A 375 13.47 16.55 -15.58
CA LEU A 375 13.93 17.54 -14.59
C LEU A 375 15.06 18.39 -15.20
N PRO A 376 15.09 19.71 -14.97
CA PRO A 376 16.10 20.60 -15.55
C PRO A 376 17.44 20.55 -14.77
N THR A 377 18.02 19.36 -14.68
CA THR A 377 19.25 19.04 -13.93
C THR A 377 20.46 18.87 -14.82
N SER A 378 21.63 19.32 -14.37
CA SER A 378 22.93 19.03 -14.98
C SER A 378 23.43 17.64 -14.64
N HIS A 379 23.06 17.12 -13.46
CA HIS A 379 23.36 15.77 -13.01
C HIS A 379 22.09 15.05 -12.56
N GLN A 380 21.82 13.90 -13.17
CA GLN A 380 20.73 13.02 -12.77
C GLN A 380 21.23 11.57 -12.68
N THR A 381 20.78 10.83 -11.67
CA THR A 381 21.19 9.43 -11.45
C THR A 381 20.09 8.67 -10.74
N GLY A 382 19.75 7.47 -11.24
CA GLY A 382 18.93 6.48 -10.54
C GLY A 382 19.68 5.19 -10.23
N ALA A 383 19.02 4.22 -9.58
CA ALA A 383 19.62 2.95 -9.18
C ALA A 383 20.37 2.23 -10.31
N THR A 384 19.76 2.14 -11.50
CA THR A 384 20.32 1.41 -12.64
C THR A 384 21.56 2.06 -13.25
N ASP A 385 21.79 3.34 -12.99
CA ASP A 385 23.01 4.05 -13.38
C ASP A 385 24.17 3.77 -12.39
N LEU A 386 23.84 3.39 -11.15
CA LEU A 386 24.79 3.04 -10.09
C LEU A 386 25.13 1.55 -10.14
N ASP A 387 24.12 0.70 -10.30
CA ASP A 387 24.23 -0.74 -10.45
C ASP A 387 23.23 -1.23 -11.52
N PRO A 388 23.69 -1.69 -12.70
CA PRO A 388 22.81 -2.19 -13.74
C PRO A 388 21.95 -3.40 -13.34
N LEU A 389 22.29 -4.07 -12.24
CA LEU A 389 21.56 -5.21 -11.67
C LEU A 389 20.75 -4.83 -10.42
N ALA A 390 20.61 -3.54 -10.11
CA ALA A 390 19.80 -3.06 -9.00
C ALA A 390 18.39 -3.68 -9.04
N ASP A 391 18.00 -4.26 -7.91
CA ASP A 391 16.67 -4.86 -7.76
C ASP A 391 15.60 -3.75 -7.73
N MET A 392 14.40 -4.09 -8.19
CA MET A 392 13.32 -3.11 -8.32
C MET A 392 12.83 -2.57 -6.97
N ASP A 393 12.78 -3.42 -5.94
CA ASP A 393 12.25 -3.07 -4.62
C ASP A 393 13.38 -2.52 -3.72
N LEU A 394 14.59 -3.08 -3.81
CA LEU A 394 15.75 -2.62 -3.00
C LEU A 394 16.46 -1.39 -3.58
N GLY A 395 16.45 -1.21 -4.89
CA GLY A 395 17.29 -0.23 -5.57
C GLY A 395 18.79 -0.58 -5.54
N ALA A 396 19.63 0.45 -5.65
CA ALA A 396 21.08 0.34 -5.55
C ALA A 396 21.55 0.61 -4.11
N ARG A 397 22.78 0.20 -3.81
CA ARG A 397 23.40 0.49 -2.51
C ARG A 397 23.59 1.99 -2.31
N ASP A 398 23.16 2.51 -1.16
CA ASP A 398 23.30 3.93 -0.77
C ASP A 398 24.77 4.41 -0.73
N GLU A 399 25.73 3.51 -0.52
CA GLU A 399 27.16 3.80 -0.58
C GLU A 399 27.59 4.20 -2.00
N LEU A 400 27.06 3.51 -3.04
CA LEU A 400 27.33 3.85 -4.44
C LEU A 400 26.73 5.22 -4.80
N LEU A 401 25.55 5.52 -4.27
CA LEU A 401 24.94 6.86 -4.40
C LEU A 401 25.86 7.92 -3.77
N THR A 402 26.38 7.67 -2.58
CA THR A 402 27.30 8.60 -1.90
C THR A 402 28.60 8.79 -2.66
N GLU A 403 29.19 7.74 -3.21
CA GLU A 403 30.36 7.84 -4.08
C GLU A 403 30.08 8.71 -5.32
N ARG A 404 28.89 8.52 -5.93
CA ARG A 404 28.45 9.33 -7.07
C ARG A 404 28.27 10.79 -6.70
N ILE A 405 27.57 11.09 -5.61
CA ILE A 405 27.37 12.46 -5.09
C ILE A 405 28.73 13.13 -4.85
N ARG A 406 29.66 12.45 -4.18
CA ARG A 406 31.01 12.98 -3.89
C ARG A 406 31.77 13.34 -5.16
N LYS A 407 31.54 12.64 -6.28
CA LYS A 407 32.12 12.99 -7.57
C LYS A 407 31.40 14.20 -8.18
N ASP A 408 30.11 14.06 -8.43
CA ASP A 408 29.32 15.02 -9.19
C ASP A 408 29.25 16.39 -8.52
N ILE A 409 29.10 16.45 -7.18
CA ILE A 409 28.95 17.72 -6.45
C ILE A 409 30.20 18.62 -6.53
N ARG A 410 31.38 18.07 -6.83
CA ARG A 410 32.62 18.85 -7.07
C ARG A 410 32.64 19.51 -8.43
N GLU A 411 31.86 19.00 -9.37
CA GLU A 411 31.75 19.51 -10.75
C GLU A 411 30.61 20.53 -10.90
N MET A 412 29.70 20.59 -9.91
CA MET A 412 28.59 21.53 -9.89
C MET A 412 29.05 22.99 -9.77
N ARG A 413 28.34 23.89 -10.45
CA ARG A 413 28.58 25.32 -10.41
C ARG A 413 27.81 25.97 -9.26
N GLU A 414 28.51 26.71 -8.39
CA GLU A 414 27.85 27.53 -7.37
C GLU A 414 27.12 28.74 -8.00
N PRO A 415 25.92 29.10 -7.53
CA PRO A 415 25.17 28.40 -6.49
C PRO A 415 24.41 27.18 -7.05
N PHE A 416 24.25 26.12 -6.24
CA PHE A 416 23.52 24.91 -6.65
C PHE A 416 22.34 24.53 -5.73
N PHE A 417 21.34 23.86 -6.31
CA PHE A 417 20.27 23.15 -5.61
C PHE A 417 20.32 21.67 -5.97
N ALA A 418 20.58 20.81 -5.01
CA ALA A 418 20.71 19.37 -5.25
C ALA A 418 19.81 18.56 -4.32
N VAL A 419 19.26 17.46 -4.83
CA VAL A 419 18.50 16.49 -4.04
C VAL A 419 19.26 15.16 -4.00
N ALA A 420 19.51 14.66 -2.79
CA ALA A 420 20.08 13.35 -2.54
C ALA A 420 19.03 12.46 -1.85
N HIS A 421 18.51 11.47 -2.58
CA HIS A 421 17.38 10.65 -2.14
C HIS A 421 17.80 9.18 -1.94
N TYR A 422 17.98 8.81 -0.67
CA TYR A 422 18.50 7.53 -0.19
C TYR A 422 17.36 6.52 0.06
N GLY A 423 17.54 5.27 -0.36
CA GLY A 423 16.47 4.25 -0.41
C GLY A 423 16.73 2.95 0.33
N ASN A 424 17.87 2.79 1.00
CA ASN A 424 18.28 1.53 1.66
C ASN A 424 17.31 0.98 2.71
N THR A 425 16.48 1.86 3.27
CA THR A 425 15.49 1.61 4.30
C THR A 425 14.11 1.27 3.73
N HIS A 426 13.94 1.21 2.41
CA HIS A 426 12.76 0.62 1.78
C HIS A 426 12.70 -0.88 2.08
N ILE A 427 11.50 -1.45 2.14
CA ILE A 427 11.30 -2.90 2.31
C ILE A 427 11.53 -3.66 0.99
N PRO A 428 12.27 -4.78 0.95
CA PRO A 428 12.99 -5.42 2.05
C PRO A 428 14.23 -4.63 2.49
N TYR A 429 14.52 -4.56 3.79
CA TYR A 429 15.62 -3.73 4.27
C TYR A 429 17.00 -4.35 3.97
N ARG A 430 18.01 -3.50 3.76
CA ARG A 430 19.41 -3.94 3.74
C ARG A 430 20.14 -3.44 4.99
N ILE A 431 20.76 -4.39 5.69
CA ILE A 431 21.61 -4.12 6.86
C ILE A 431 23.09 -4.40 6.56
N ASP A 432 23.96 -3.93 7.45
CA ASP A 432 25.36 -4.35 7.54
C ASP A 432 25.52 -5.22 8.80
N PRO A 433 25.57 -6.56 8.68
CA PRO A 433 25.62 -7.45 9.84
C PRO A 433 26.84 -7.24 10.75
N GLU A 434 27.93 -6.66 10.24
CA GLU A 434 29.12 -6.35 11.05
C GLU A 434 28.91 -5.11 11.93
N HIS A 435 27.93 -4.26 11.60
CA HIS A 435 27.62 -3.01 12.26
C HIS A 435 26.11 -2.87 12.53
N ALA A 436 25.53 -3.91 13.13
CA ALA A 436 24.10 -4.04 13.44
C ALA A 436 23.85 -4.02 14.96
N PRO A 437 23.81 -2.83 15.61
CA PRO A 437 23.77 -2.71 17.07
C PRO A 437 22.44 -3.13 17.71
N PHE A 438 21.34 -3.23 16.95
CA PHE A 438 20.02 -3.51 17.51
C PHE A 438 19.74 -5.01 17.49
N GLN A 439 19.87 -5.67 18.64
CA GLN A 439 19.66 -7.12 18.75
C GLN A 439 18.61 -7.48 19.81
N PRO A 440 17.82 -8.56 19.59
CA PRO A 440 17.84 -9.46 18.44
C PRO A 440 17.27 -8.81 17.16
N ALA A 441 17.83 -9.11 16.00
CA ALA A 441 17.31 -8.69 14.69
C ALA A 441 17.00 -9.88 13.77
N GLN A 442 15.83 -9.87 13.12
CA GLN A 442 15.40 -10.92 12.19
C GLN A 442 14.57 -10.32 11.04
N ASP A 443 14.80 -10.76 9.80
CA ASP A 443 13.98 -10.40 8.62
C ASP A 443 12.66 -11.21 8.55
N SER A 444 12.14 -11.66 9.70
CA SER A 444 10.87 -12.38 9.78
C SER A 444 9.73 -11.40 10.04
N LYS A 445 8.76 -11.33 9.13
CA LYS A 445 7.53 -10.53 9.29
C LYS A 445 6.46 -11.20 10.14
N ALA A 446 6.77 -12.36 10.75
CA ALA A 446 5.83 -13.08 11.59
C ALA A 446 5.42 -12.20 12.80
N PRO A 447 4.14 -12.19 13.22
CA PRO A 447 3.68 -11.37 14.33
C PRO A 447 4.48 -11.56 15.63
N GLU A 448 4.94 -12.78 15.90
CA GLU A 448 5.78 -13.14 17.05
C GLU A 448 7.19 -12.56 17.02
N ASP A 449 7.71 -12.21 15.83
CA ASP A 449 9.06 -11.67 15.63
C ASP A 449 9.09 -10.13 15.53
N ASN A 450 7.96 -9.45 15.79
CA ASN A 450 7.81 -8.02 15.50
C ASN A 450 8.89 -7.11 16.10
N GLU A 451 9.33 -7.38 17.33
CA GLU A 451 10.43 -6.64 17.96
C GLU A 451 11.75 -6.86 17.20
N ALA A 452 12.05 -8.11 16.84
CA ALA A 452 13.26 -8.44 16.09
C ALA A 452 13.22 -7.88 14.66
N TYR A 453 12.04 -7.80 14.05
CA TYR A 453 11.85 -7.16 12.75
C TYR A 453 12.04 -5.64 12.82
N ARG A 454 11.51 -5.00 13.88
CA ARG A 454 11.77 -3.57 14.14
C ARG A 454 13.25 -3.29 14.37
N ASN A 455 13.96 -4.15 15.10
CA ASN A 455 15.41 -4.01 15.27
C ASN A 455 16.17 -4.18 13.94
N TYR A 456 15.74 -5.11 13.08
CA TYR A 456 16.29 -5.27 11.73
C TYR A 456 16.12 -4.00 10.87
N TYR A 457 14.97 -3.32 10.98
CA TYR A 457 14.77 -1.98 10.41
C TYR A 457 15.73 -0.93 11.01
N LEU A 458 15.87 -0.88 12.33
CA LEU A 458 16.77 0.08 12.99
C LEU A 458 18.24 -0.12 12.57
N ASP A 459 18.67 -1.37 12.33
CA ASP A 459 20.00 -1.66 11.77
C ASP A 459 20.15 -1.15 10.32
N ALA A 460 19.07 -1.16 9.52
CA ALA A 460 19.08 -0.59 8.18
C ALA A 460 19.13 0.95 8.20
N VAL A 461 18.41 1.58 9.14
CA VAL A 461 18.51 3.02 9.42
C VAL A 461 19.92 3.37 9.87
N HIS A 462 20.55 2.55 10.71
CA HIS A 462 21.92 2.77 11.16
C HIS A 462 22.95 2.70 10.02
N LEU A 463 22.79 1.74 9.09
CA LEU A 463 23.62 1.68 7.88
C LEU A 463 23.44 2.94 7.02
N GLN A 464 22.19 3.34 6.78
CA GLN A 464 21.90 4.54 5.99
C GLN A 464 22.45 5.82 6.66
N ASP A 465 22.32 5.94 7.99
CA ASP A 465 22.90 7.05 8.76
C ASP A 465 24.42 7.13 8.59
N ARG A 466 25.14 6.00 8.69
CA ARG A 466 26.59 5.96 8.48
C ARG A 466 26.96 6.52 7.11
N THR A 467 26.26 6.08 6.07
CA THR A 467 26.47 6.51 4.69
C THR A 467 26.16 8.01 4.49
N ILE A 468 25.05 8.51 5.03
CA ILE A 468 24.70 9.93 4.94
C ILE A 468 25.68 10.78 5.77
N GLY A 469 26.07 10.33 6.96
CA GLY A 469 27.05 11.02 7.80
C GLY A 469 28.42 11.18 7.11
N GLU A 470 28.86 10.17 6.34
CA GLU A 470 30.04 10.28 5.48
C GLU A 470 29.87 11.33 4.37
N MET A 471 28.71 11.35 3.71
CA MET A 471 28.38 12.36 2.68
C MET A 471 28.39 13.78 3.26
N LEU A 472 27.71 14.00 4.40
CA LEU A 472 27.63 15.30 5.06
C LEU A 472 29.01 15.80 5.49
N ARG A 473 29.84 14.92 6.07
CA ARG A 473 31.22 15.26 6.44
C ARG A 473 32.02 15.69 5.22
N PHE A 474 31.94 14.94 4.13
CA PHE A 474 32.59 15.30 2.88
C PHE A 474 32.15 16.67 2.36
N VAL A 475 30.84 16.96 2.33
CA VAL A 475 30.29 18.25 1.90
C VAL A 475 30.81 19.39 2.75
N ARG A 476 30.84 19.22 4.08
CA ARG A 476 31.35 20.22 5.02
C ARG A 476 32.86 20.47 4.87
N GLU A 477 33.63 19.46 4.45
CA GLU A 477 35.08 19.58 4.17
C GLU A 477 35.40 20.26 2.82
N GLN A 478 34.43 20.47 1.94
CA GLN A 478 34.67 21.12 0.65
C GLN A 478 34.75 22.65 0.77
N PRO A 479 35.41 23.36 -0.18
CA PRO A 479 35.47 24.82 -0.20
C PRO A 479 34.09 25.52 -0.23
N PHE A 480 33.05 24.84 -0.72
CA PHE A 480 31.66 25.30 -0.73
C PHE A 480 30.87 24.95 0.52
N GLY A 481 31.41 24.12 1.42
CA GLY A 481 30.71 23.59 2.60
C GLY A 481 30.12 24.68 3.50
N GLU A 482 30.87 25.75 3.76
CA GLU A 482 30.42 26.91 4.57
C GLU A 482 29.31 27.74 3.88
N ARG A 483 29.03 27.50 2.60
CA ARG A 483 27.96 28.17 1.84
C ARG A 483 26.78 27.24 1.53
N THR A 484 26.81 26.01 2.01
CA THR A 484 25.78 25.00 1.71
C THR A 484 24.84 24.81 2.89
N ILE A 485 23.57 25.16 2.72
CA ILE A 485 22.50 24.76 3.64
C ILE A 485 22.15 23.30 3.35
N VAL A 486 22.03 22.49 4.40
CA VAL A 486 21.51 21.13 4.30
C VAL A 486 20.10 21.11 4.88
N VAL A 487 19.13 20.70 4.09
CA VAL A 487 17.77 20.37 4.56
C VAL A 487 17.68 18.85 4.60
N PHE A 488 17.22 18.27 5.71
CA PHE A 488 17.08 16.83 5.87
C PHE A 488 15.64 16.49 6.25
N THR A 489 15.07 15.45 5.63
CA THR A 489 13.81 14.85 6.07
C THR A 489 13.75 13.36 5.69
N SER A 490 12.80 12.62 6.26
CA SER A 490 12.30 11.39 5.63
C SER A 490 11.05 11.69 4.82
N ASP A 491 10.80 10.91 3.76
CA ASP A 491 9.62 11.00 2.89
C ASP A 491 8.32 10.54 3.61
N HIS A 492 8.42 9.52 4.45
CA HIS A 492 7.42 9.03 5.40
C HIS A 492 8.08 8.13 6.45
N GLY A 493 7.28 7.57 7.35
CA GLY A 493 7.66 6.59 8.37
C GLY A 493 7.19 5.17 8.04
N GLU A 494 7.12 4.31 9.06
CA GLU A 494 6.76 2.90 8.91
C GLU A 494 6.07 2.32 10.15
N SER A 495 5.02 1.51 9.94
CA SER A 495 4.29 0.82 11.00
C SER A 495 4.96 -0.49 11.42
N PHE A 496 5.00 -0.75 12.72
CA PHE A 496 5.43 -2.00 13.36
C PHE A 496 4.33 -2.55 14.28
N ARG A 497 3.10 -2.61 13.75
CA ARG A 497 1.88 -3.19 14.36
C ARG A 497 1.32 -2.44 15.57
N GLU A 498 1.69 -1.19 15.78
CA GLU A 498 1.08 -0.32 16.79
C GLU A 498 -0.45 -0.29 16.66
N HIS A 499 -0.94 -0.15 15.43
CA HIS A 499 -2.37 -0.20 15.08
C HIS A 499 -2.75 -1.43 14.23
N GLY A 500 -1.86 -2.44 14.21
CA GLY A 500 -2.02 -3.71 13.53
C GLY A 500 -1.39 -3.79 12.13
N GLN A 501 -1.08 -2.68 11.49
CA GLN A 501 -0.40 -2.64 10.18
C GLN A 501 1.10 -2.86 10.33
N LEU A 502 1.73 -3.46 9.31
CA LEU A 502 3.17 -3.56 9.18
C LEU A 502 3.57 -2.89 7.87
N GLY A 503 4.64 -2.11 7.87
CA GLY A 503 5.05 -1.34 6.70
C GLY A 503 4.33 0.00 6.61
N HIS A 504 4.26 0.56 5.41
CA HIS A 504 3.62 1.85 5.13
C HIS A 504 2.52 1.71 4.07
N THR A 505 1.92 2.82 3.64
CA THR A 505 0.72 2.92 2.78
C THR A 505 -0.59 2.49 3.44
N GLY A 506 -0.55 2.07 4.71
CA GLY A 506 -1.67 1.46 5.42
C GLY A 506 -2.53 2.46 6.19
N ALA A 507 -1.98 3.63 6.54
CA ALA A 507 -2.66 4.64 7.34
C ALA A 507 -2.03 6.04 7.16
N VAL A 508 -2.59 7.04 7.84
CA VAL A 508 -1.94 8.36 8.07
C VAL A 508 -1.71 8.59 9.57
N LEU A 509 -1.38 7.51 10.28
CA LEU A 509 -1.01 7.50 11.70
C LEU A 509 0.47 7.91 11.86
N ASP A 510 0.84 8.44 13.02
CA ASP A 510 2.14 9.07 13.25
C ASP A 510 3.30 8.10 13.07
N GLU A 511 3.11 6.79 13.25
CA GLU A 511 4.12 5.80 12.87
C GLU A 511 4.47 5.82 11.36
N GLU A 512 3.53 6.17 10.48
CA GLU A 512 3.74 6.27 9.03
C GLU A 512 4.02 7.70 8.55
N ILE A 513 3.76 8.75 9.34
CA ILE A 513 3.91 10.14 8.86
C ILE A 513 4.78 11.05 9.74
N HIS A 514 5.05 10.72 11.00
CA HIS A 514 5.95 11.53 11.84
C HIS A 514 7.40 11.19 11.51
N VAL A 515 8.09 12.13 10.86
CA VAL A 515 9.40 11.91 10.25
C VAL A 515 10.46 12.81 10.89
N PRO A 516 11.74 12.40 10.88
CA PRO A 516 12.80 13.30 11.30
C PRO A 516 12.96 14.43 10.28
N ALA A 517 13.18 15.65 10.76
CA ALA A 517 13.57 16.75 9.90
C ALA A 517 14.44 17.77 10.64
N TRP A 518 15.43 18.30 9.95
CA TRP A 518 16.32 19.32 10.50
C TRP A 518 16.97 20.12 9.38
N ILE A 519 17.42 21.34 9.72
CA ILE A 519 18.11 22.24 8.79
C ILE A 519 19.48 22.57 9.39
N ASP A 520 20.57 22.30 8.67
CA ASP A 520 21.92 22.72 9.05
C ASP A 520 22.35 23.88 8.13
N ALA A 521 22.25 25.09 8.65
CA ALA A 521 22.55 26.32 7.94
C ALA A 521 23.81 26.98 8.55
N PRO A 522 24.96 26.95 7.84
CA PRO A 522 26.18 27.63 8.29
C PRO A 522 25.99 29.13 8.50
N GLU A 523 26.85 29.72 9.33
CA GLU A 523 26.81 31.14 9.63
C GLU A 523 26.91 31.98 8.35
N GLY A 524 26.06 33.01 8.24
CA GLY A 524 26.02 33.89 7.06
C GLY A 524 25.23 33.35 5.85
N THR A 525 24.75 32.10 5.88
CA THR A 525 23.86 31.57 4.82
C THR A 525 22.41 32.03 4.95
N LEU A 526 22.00 32.37 6.17
CA LEU A 526 20.69 32.93 6.52
C LEU A 526 20.89 34.24 7.33
N THR A 527 19.90 35.13 7.27
CA THR A 527 19.87 36.34 8.11
C THR A 527 19.55 36.01 9.56
N GLU A 528 19.86 36.92 10.49
CA GLU A 528 19.55 36.74 11.92
C GLU A 528 18.04 36.51 12.18
N ALA A 529 17.18 37.20 11.43
CA ALA A 529 15.73 37.05 11.53
C ALA A 529 15.27 35.66 11.06
N GLU A 530 15.85 35.14 9.98
CA GLU A 530 15.56 33.80 9.46
C GLU A 530 16.06 32.71 10.41
N VAL A 531 17.25 32.89 11.00
CA VAL A 531 17.78 32.01 12.05
C VAL A 531 16.86 31.99 13.27
N ALA A 532 16.40 33.16 13.73
CA ALA A 532 15.47 33.26 14.86
C ALA A 532 14.11 32.60 14.54
N ALA A 533 13.60 32.78 13.31
CA ALA A 533 12.38 32.12 12.86
C ALA A 533 12.54 30.60 12.85
N LEU A 534 13.59 30.06 12.24
CA LEU A 534 13.87 28.62 12.25
C LEU A 534 13.98 28.05 13.66
N ALA A 535 14.70 28.73 14.56
CA ALA A 535 14.84 28.30 15.94
C ALA A 535 13.51 28.27 16.70
N SER A 536 12.58 29.18 16.38
CA SER A 536 11.25 29.24 17.00
C SER A 536 10.34 28.06 16.63
N HIS A 537 10.63 27.36 15.52
CA HIS A 537 9.81 26.26 15.00
C HIS A 537 10.16 24.88 15.57
N ARG A 538 11.08 24.81 16.54
CA ARG A 538 11.60 23.54 17.08
C ARG A 538 10.51 22.53 17.49
N GLU A 539 9.43 23.00 18.10
CA GLU A 539 8.31 22.19 18.61
C GLU A 539 6.99 22.45 17.83
N SER A 540 7.03 23.24 16.76
CA SER A 540 5.85 23.60 15.97
C SER A 540 5.37 22.41 15.13
N ILE A 541 4.05 22.20 15.01
CA ILE A 541 3.49 21.21 14.07
C ILE A 541 3.73 21.68 12.63
N LEU A 542 4.61 20.96 11.93
CA LEU A 542 5.06 21.26 10.57
C LEU A 542 4.71 20.13 9.61
N PHE A 543 4.65 20.44 8.32
CA PHE A 543 4.33 19.48 7.27
C PHE A 543 5.34 19.55 6.13
N HIS A 544 5.47 18.47 5.35
CA HIS A 544 6.28 18.45 4.13
C HIS A 544 5.94 19.59 3.15
N THR A 545 4.67 20.00 3.08
CA THR A 545 4.26 21.15 2.27
C THR A 545 4.95 22.46 2.68
N ASP A 546 5.49 22.57 3.90
CA ASP A 546 6.24 23.74 4.38
C ASP A 546 7.69 23.76 3.86
N LEU A 547 8.24 22.62 3.46
CA LEU A 547 9.63 22.53 3.00
C LEU A 547 9.86 23.18 1.63
N ALA A 548 8.93 23.01 0.69
CA ALA A 548 9.04 23.63 -0.64
C ALA A 548 9.13 25.17 -0.58
N PRO A 549 8.19 25.91 0.04
CA PRO A 549 8.32 27.37 0.16
C PRO A 549 9.55 27.77 0.99
N THR A 550 9.93 26.99 2.01
CA THR A 550 11.16 27.25 2.78
C THR A 550 12.41 27.18 1.91
N ILE A 551 12.52 26.16 1.06
CA ILE A 551 13.66 26.00 0.14
C ILE A 551 13.65 27.14 -0.89
N LEU A 552 12.50 27.53 -1.42
CA LEU A 552 12.41 28.64 -2.38
C LEU A 552 12.87 29.98 -1.76
N ASP A 553 12.54 30.23 -0.48
CA ASP A 553 13.07 31.37 0.26
C ASP A 553 14.58 31.23 0.56
N MET A 554 15.10 30.02 0.79
CA MET A 554 16.55 29.77 0.89
C MET A 554 17.27 30.07 -0.44
N LEU A 555 16.61 29.83 -1.58
CA LEU A 555 17.11 30.17 -2.91
C LEU A 555 16.96 31.66 -3.25
N GLY A 556 16.33 32.46 -2.38
CA GLY A 556 16.14 33.90 -2.57
C GLY A 556 15.01 34.26 -3.53
N LEU A 557 14.01 33.39 -3.66
CA LEU A 557 12.92 33.52 -4.64
C LEU A 557 11.60 34.01 -4.03
N GLU A 558 11.57 34.28 -2.72
CA GLU A 558 10.38 34.58 -1.91
C GLU A 558 9.54 35.77 -2.41
N ARG A 559 10.17 36.71 -3.13
CA ARG A 559 9.59 37.99 -3.54
C ARG A 559 9.73 38.27 -5.03
N GLU A 560 10.17 37.27 -5.80
CA GLU A 560 10.29 37.42 -7.25
C GLU A 560 8.90 37.52 -7.88
N ALA A 561 8.56 38.71 -8.39
CA ALA A 561 7.24 38.98 -8.97
C ALA A 561 6.87 37.97 -10.08
N GLY A 562 7.87 37.48 -10.82
CA GLY A 562 7.72 36.45 -11.85
C GLY A 562 7.23 35.09 -11.35
N PHE A 563 7.41 34.78 -10.06
CA PHE A 563 7.01 33.50 -9.45
C PHE A 563 5.80 33.61 -8.51
N SER A 564 5.39 34.83 -8.16
CA SER A 564 4.25 35.12 -7.26
C SER A 564 2.98 34.32 -7.54
N ARG A 565 2.61 34.14 -8.81
CA ARG A 565 1.43 33.37 -9.23
C ARG A 565 1.47 31.89 -8.84
N TRP A 566 2.67 31.33 -8.68
CA TRP A 566 2.87 29.92 -8.36
C TRP A 566 2.97 29.64 -6.86
N TYR A 567 3.36 30.64 -6.06
CA TYR A 567 3.33 30.49 -4.61
C TYR A 567 1.91 30.35 -4.06
N GLY A 568 0.91 30.91 -4.75
CA GLY A 568 -0.48 30.89 -4.29
C GLY A 568 -1.12 29.49 -4.20
N ALA A 569 -0.63 28.49 -4.94
CA ALA A 569 -1.17 27.13 -4.84
C ALA A 569 -0.44 26.26 -3.80
N MET A 570 0.71 26.71 -3.29
CA MET A 570 1.40 26.04 -2.19
C MET A 570 0.64 26.28 -0.89
N ILE A 571 0.25 25.21 -0.20
CA ILE A 571 -0.53 25.32 1.04
C ILE A 571 0.35 25.50 2.29
N GLY A 572 1.65 25.15 2.17
CA GLY A 572 2.61 25.32 3.25
C GLY A 572 3.09 26.76 3.41
N LYS A 573 3.82 26.99 4.50
CA LYS A 573 4.45 28.28 4.82
C LYS A 573 5.94 28.09 5.07
N SER A 574 6.72 29.07 4.65
CA SER A 574 8.17 29.05 4.86
C SER A 574 8.52 29.08 6.34
N LEU A 575 9.44 28.20 6.75
CA LEU A 575 10.01 28.16 8.10
C LEU A 575 10.94 29.35 8.38
N LEU A 576 11.30 30.13 7.36
CA LEU A 576 12.14 31.34 7.49
C LEU A 576 11.35 32.56 7.99
N GLY A 577 10.05 32.41 8.24
CA GLY A 577 9.19 33.40 8.88
C GLY A 577 8.24 32.76 9.90
N PRO A 578 7.38 33.56 10.56
CA PRO A 578 6.36 33.02 11.46
C PRO A 578 5.31 32.21 10.67
N ILE A 579 4.84 31.12 11.27
CA ILE A 579 3.81 30.26 10.69
C ILE A 579 2.56 30.33 11.56
N GLU A 580 1.55 31.01 11.05
CA GLU A 580 0.19 30.96 11.60
C GLU A 580 -0.67 30.12 10.68
N ARG A 581 -1.15 28.97 11.18
CA ARG A 581 -1.99 28.04 10.42
C ARG A 581 -3.36 27.92 11.06
N THR A 582 -4.37 28.45 10.39
CA THR A 582 -5.79 28.34 10.77
C THR A 582 -6.52 27.24 10.03
N GLU A 583 -6.11 26.97 8.79
CA GLU A 583 -6.72 25.96 7.92
C GLU A 583 -6.14 24.56 8.20
N PRO A 584 -6.97 23.51 8.17
CA PRO A 584 -6.48 22.14 8.31
C PRO A 584 -5.66 21.71 7.09
N VAL A 585 -4.60 20.94 7.33
CA VAL A 585 -3.74 20.36 6.29
C VAL A 585 -4.24 18.96 5.94
N PRO A 586 -4.53 18.66 4.66
CA PRO A 586 -4.94 17.32 4.26
C PRO A 586 -3.77 16.33 4.29
N LEU A 587 -4.07 15.11 4.71
CA LEU A 587 -3.20 13.94 4.71
C LEU A 587 -3.84 12.83 3.88
N THR A 588 -3.09 12.19 3.00
CA THR A 588 -3.63 11.06 2.23
C THR A 588 -2.51 10.26 1.56
N ASN A 589 -2.71 8.96 1.40
CA ASN A 589 -1.85 8.08 0.62
C ASN A 589 -2.37 7.85 -0.82
N CYS A 590 -3.34 8.64 -1.26
CA CYS A 590 -3.86 8.71 -2.63
C CYS A 590 -3.52 10.06 -3.25
N SER A 591 -3.13 10.07 -4.54
CA SER A 591 -2.88 11.31 -5.29
C SER A 591 -3.44 11.25 -6.71
N GLY A 592 -3.46 12.41 -7.38
CA GLY A 592 -3.78 12.51 -8.81
C GLY A 592 -2.71 11.92 -9.75
N VAL A 593 -1.55 11.49 -9.24
CA VAL A 593 -0.43 10.99 -10.07
C VAL A 593 -0.17 9.51 -9.86
N TRP A 594 -0.29 9.03 -8.63
CA TRP A 594 -0.19 7.62 -8.25
C TRP A 594 -1.50 7.16 -7.62
N GLY A 595 -2.02 6.04 -8.10
CA GLY A 595 -3.11 5.32 -7.45
C GLY A 595 -2.72 4.90 -6.03
N CYS A 596 -3.71 4.63 -5.19
CA CYS A 596 -3.48 4.16 -3.83
C CYS A 596 -3.81 2.68 -3.68
N ALA A 597 -2.96 1.96 -2.94
CA ALA A 597 -3.18 0.56 -2.59
C ALA A 597 -4.41 0.39 -1.69
N PHE A 598 -4.53 1.27 -0.70
CA PHE A 598 -5.66 1.41 0.21
C PHE A 598 -6.01 2.88 0.33
N ARG A 599 -7.29 3.24 0.47
CA ARG A 599 -7.68 4.65 0.62
C ARG A 599 -7.62 5.05 2.09
N ASN A 600 -6.72 5.97 2.43
CA ASN A 600 -6.58 6.50 3.79
C ASN A 600 -6.53 8.03 3.74
N TRP A 601 -7.39 8.68 4.50
CA TRP A 601 -7.56 10.14 4.48
C TRP A 601 -7.43 10.71 5.89
N GLY A 602 -6.96 11.94 5.97
CA GLY A 602 -6.89 12.66 7.23
C GLY A 602 -6.77 14.16 7.05
N MET A 603 -6.90 14.87 8.16
CA MET A 603 -6.70 16.31 8.25
C MET A 603 -6.08 16.66 9.59
N MET A 604 -5.16 17.62 9.62
CA MET A 604 -4.56 18.12 10.85
C MET A 604 -4.71 19.62 11.01
N ARG A 605 -5.07 20.06 12.23
CA ARG A 605 -5.06 21.46 12.64
C ARG A 605 -4.53 21.58 14.07
N GLY A 606 -3.38 22.23 14.21
CA GLY A 606 -2.63 22.23 15.46
C GLY A 606 -2.23 20.80 15.82
N ASN A 607 -2.42 20.41 17.08
CA ASN A 607 -2.16 19.07 17.60
C ASN A 607 -3.31 18.08 17.35
N LEU A 608 -4.44 18.51 16.81
CA LEU A 608 -5.56 17.61 16.51
C LEU A 608 -5.42 17.01 15.11
N LYS A 609 -5.46 15.68 15.03
CA LYS A 609 -5.50 14.91 13.80
C LYS A 609 -6.80 14.15 13.68
N LEU A 610 -7.46 14.32 12.55
CA LEU A 610 -8.57 13.48 12.11
C LEU A 610 -8.03 12.47 11.09
N GLU A 611 -8.40 11.20 11.22
CA GLU A 611 -8.04 10.17 10.24
C GLU A 611 -9.16 9.14 10.05
N ALA A 612 -9.17 8.51 8.88
CA ALA A 612 -9.91 7.28 8.63
C ALA A 612 -9.18 6.44 7.58
N ARG A 613 -9.25 5.12 7.75
CA ARG A 613 -8.72 4.14 6.80
C ARG A 613 -9.83 3.50 5.97
N GLU A 614 -9.45 2.79 4.92
CA GLU A 614 -10.41 2.16 3.99
C GLU A 614 -11.44 1.26 4.68
N TRP A 615 -11.01 0.56 5.73
CA TRP A 615 -11.86 -0.36 6.49
C TRP A 615 -12.59 0.28 7.67
N ASP A 616 -12.37 1.56 7.95
CA ASP A 616 -13.03 2.25 9.06
C ASP A 616 -14.44 2.71 8.67
N THR A 617 -15.34 2.74 9.66
CA THR A 617 -16.77 3.11 9.46
C THR A 617 -17.12 4.47 10.06
N ALA A 618 -16.14 5.14 10.67
CA ALA A 618 -16.24 6.46 11.27
C ALA A 618 -14.88 7.16 11.15
N TRP A 619 -14.88 8.47 11.40
CA TRP A 619 -13.65 9.25 11.57
C TRP A 619 -13.15 9.16 13.01
N HIS A 620 -11.84 9.02 13.17
CA HIS A 620 -11.14 9.01 14.45
C HIS A 620 -10.41 10.32 14.65
N CYS A 621 -10.38 10.82 15.88
CA CYS A 621 -9.71 12.08 16.22
C CYS A 621 -8.72 11.88 17.37
N TYR A 622 -7.49 12.34 17.20
CA TYR A 622 -6.42 12.21 18.19
C TYR A 622 -5.78 13.56 18.46
N ASP A 623 -5.29 13.73 19.69
CA ASP A 623 -4.36 14.81 20.05
C ASP A 623 -2.94 14.24 20.01
N VAL A 624 -2.21 14.48 18.92
CA VAL A 624 -0.92 13.81 18.65
C VAL A 624 0.21 14.25 19.59
N LEU A 625 0.02 15.35 20.33
CA LEU A 625 1.01 15.79 21.33
C LEU A 625 0.69 15.21 22.72
N ALA A 626 -0.59 15.14 23.08
CA ALA A 626 -1.02 14.54 24.35
C ALA A 626 -1.06 13.00 24.30
N ASP A 627 -1.26 12.43 23.12
CA ASP A 627 -1.32 11.01 22.83
C ASP A 627 -0.50 10.67 21.56
N PRO A 628 0.85 10.68 21.64
CA PRO A 628 1.72 10.42 20.49
C PRO A 628 1.60 9.01 19.90
N LYS A 629 0.94 8.10 20.61
CA LYS A 629 0.68 6.74 20.14
C LYS A 629 -0.73 6.56 19.59
N GLU A 630 -1.56 7.62 19.62
CA GLU A 630 -2.91 7.64 19.05
C GLU A 630 -3.82 6.50 19.56
N LEU A 631 -3.68 6.15 20.84
CA LEU A 631 -4.44 5.05 21.46
C LEU A 631 -5.82 5.49 21.97
N ARG A 632 -6.07 6.80 22.10
CA ARG A 632 -7.28 7.38 22.66
C ARG A 632 -8.03 8.20 21.61
N ASP A 633 -8.95 7.54 20.92
CA ASP A 633 -9.90 8.21 20.04
C ASP A 633 -10.83 9.16 20.83
N LEU A 634 -10.77 10.44 20.50
CA LEU A 634 -11.61 11.52 21.04
C LEU A 634 -12.96 11.64 20.31
N GLY A 635 -13.11 10.93 19.20
CA GLY A 635 -14.25 10.98 18.28
C GLY A 635 -14.22 12.21 17.36
N ALA A 636 -14.79 12.06 16.17
CA ALA A 636 -14.78 13.08 15.11
C ALA A 636 -15.17 14.50 15.56
N ALA A 637 -16.10 14.62 16.52
CA ALA A 637 -16.56 15.91 17.03
C ALA A 637 -15.46 16.73 17.73
N ALA A 638 -14.47 16.07 18.34
CA ALA A 638 -13.33 16.74 18.98
C ALA A 638 -12.46 17.51 17.97
N CYS A 639 -12.45 17.05 16.71
CA CYS A 639 -11.73 17.66 15.60
C CYS A 639 -12.54 18.78 14.90
N GLY A 640 -13.72 19.14 15.42
CA GLY A 640 -14.54 20.25 14.92
C GLY A 640 -15.01 20.05 13.47
N ASP A 641 -14.78 21.05 12.63
CA ASP A 641 -15.19 21.06 11.22
C ASP A 641 -14.30 20.22 10.28
N MET A 642 -13.21 19.61 10.78
CA MET A 642 -12.29 18.82 9.94
C MET A 642 -12.98 17.63 9.27
N ALA A 643 -13.93 16.96 9.93
CA ALA A 643 -14.65 15.84 9.34
C ALA A 643 -15.52 16.27 8.15
N ALA A 644 -16.27 17.36 8.29
CA ALA A 644 -17.07 17.90 7.20
C ALA A 644 -16.21 18.37 6.03
N ARG A 645 -15.02 18.95 6.30
CA ARG A 645 -14.06 19.35 5.27
C ARG A 645 -13.44 18.16 4.56
N ALA A 646 -13.06 17.12 5.29
CA ALA A 646 -12.53 15.89 4.72
C ALA A 646 -13.58 15.20 3.83
N GLU A 647 -14.83 15.14 4.28
CA GLU A 647 -15.94 14.62 3.47
C GLU A 647 -16.21 15.47 2.22
N ALA A 648 -16.10 16.80 2.31
CA ALA A 648 -16.23 17.67 1.15
C ALA A 648 -15.07 17.49 0.15
N LEU A 649 -13.85 17.27 0.65
CA LEU A 649 -12.65 17.08 -0.16
C LEU A 649 -12.61 15.72 -0.86
N HIS A 650 -12.96 14.65 -0.14
CA HIS A 650 -12.81 13.28 -0.61
C HIS A 650 -14.13 12.64 -1.06
N GLY A 651 -15.28 13.23 -0.71
CA GLY A 651 -16.62 12.72 -1.06
C GLY A 651 -17.25 11.77 -0.04
N GLY A 652 -16.65 11.59 1.14
CA GLY A 652 -17.20 10.75 2.22
C GLY A 652 -16.13 10.18 3.15
N LEU A 653 -16.36 8.97 3.68
CA LEU A 653 -15.34 8.12 4.30
C LEU A 653 -14.59 7.30 3.24
N PRO A 654 -13.33 6.89 3.48
CA PRO A 654 -12.52 6.17 2.49
C PRO A 654 -13.21 4.92 1.94
N GLY A 655 -13.85 4.11 2.80
CA GLY A 655 -14.59 2.92 2.39
C GLY A 655 -15.93 3.17 1.66
N LEU A 656 -16.41 4.42 1.57
CA LEU A 656 -17.74 4.74 1.03
C LEU A 656 -17.74 5.44 -0.33
N VAL A 657 -16.60 5.99 -0.75
CA VAL A 657 -16.47 6.70 -2.03
C VAL A 657 -16.36 5.71 -3.18
N LYS A 658 -16.96 6.07 -4.31
CA LYS A 658 -17.13 5.20 -5.48
C LYS A 658 -16.06 5.39 -6.54
#